data_AF-U5N7B3-F1
#
_entry.id   AF-U5N7B3-F1
#
_cell.length_a   1.000
_cell.length_b   1.000
_cell.length_c   1.000
_cell.angle_alpha   90.00
_cell.angle_beta   90.00
_cell.angle_gamma   90.00
#
_symmetry.space_group_name_H-M   'P 1'
#
loop_
_entity.id
_entity.type
_entity.pdbx_description
1 polymer ?
#
loop_
_entity_poly.entity_id
_entity_poly.type
_entity_poly.pdbx_seq_one_letter_code
_entity_poly.pdbx_strand_id
1 'polypeptide(L)'
;MAETTGTASTLADFIWKNAEYLWGDFKHTDFGKIILPFTLLRRLECVLEPSRQEVLNSHATFRDSGIHLDVILRQATRYPFYNTSKYALGNLGSGKTAQNLLDYISHFSDNARVIFDQFDFSNTVSRLNKAGVLYKICQNFAKVDLHPNEVPDRVMSNLYEHLIRRFGAEVNEGAEDFMTPRDVVHLATSLLLDPDDAFFASHPGLIRTLYDQTCGTGGFLSDAMNHVADHSSHYKVPPVLVPYGQELEPETHAVCLTAMLLRTLETDPGRDLSKNIKLGSTLSADHFKGERFHYSVSNPPFGKKWEKDADAVNLEHKEKKYEGRFGPGLPRINDGSMLFLMNLASKMELPANGGGRAAIVLSGSPLFNGGAGSGESEIRRWLLENDLVEAIVALPTEIFFRTGIGTYLWILSNKKPENRKGRVQLINATGLWTAIKNEGNKRRIISDEQRAQILEIYAAAQDGPISKMLDYRTFGYRRITVERPLRMRFEASDEWVANFNAMTNGAHAEAFTKVRGNFDSLQTLFAAAGIKKMPKGHLKELMAVIGIKDPEAQPMLDEKGNVMPDSDLRDNENVPLGQDIRDYFAKEVLAHVPDAWIDETKRDEKDKKVGIVGYEINFNRFFYQYVPPRKLTDIDADLKAVEAEIADLLGEVTE
;
A
#
# COMPACT_ATOMS: atom_id res chain seq x y z
N MET A 1 8.74 2.68 -30.29
CA MET A 1 7.50 2.10 -29.75
C MET A 1 6.72 1.25 -30.75
N ALA A 2 6.66 1.60 -32.04
CA ALA A 2 5.86 0.87 -33.05
C ALA A 2 6.28 -0.59 -33.33
N GLU A 3 7.59 -0.90 -33.32
CA GLU A 3 8.06 -2.28 -33.57
C GLU A 3 7.76 -3.23 -32.39
N THR A 4 7.85 -2.76 -31.15
CA THR A 4 7.60 -3.61 -29.97
C THR A 4 6.12 -3.89 -29.72
N THR A 5 5.22 -3.04 -30.24
CA THR A 5 3.78 -3.28 -30.21
C THR A 5 3.33 -4.39 -31.18
N GLY A 6 4.06 -4.61 -32.28
CA GLY A 6 3.75 -5.66 -33.26
C GLY A 6 4.01 -7.08 -32.74
N THR A 7 5.14 -7.29 -32.05
CA THR A 7 5.50 -8.57 -31.41
C THR A 7 4.62 -8.91 -30.19
N ALA A 8 4.23 -7.91 -29.40
CA ALA A 8 3.33 -8.14 -28.25
C ALA A 8 1.91 -8.56 -28.68
N SER A 9 1.35 -7.92 -29.73
CA SER A 9 0.01 -8.26 -30.24
C SER A 9 -0.03 -9.67 -30.82
N THR A 10 0.98 -10.03 -31.63
CA THR A 10 1.07 -11.37 -32.24
C THR A 10 1.23 -12.47 -31.20
N LEU A 11 1.93 -12.20 -30.10
CA LEU A 11 2.09 -13.16 -29.01
C LEU A 11 0.82 -13.30 -28.15
N ALA A 12 0.09 -12.21 -27.92
CA ALA A 12 -1.22 -12.26 -27.27
C ALA A 12 -2.23 -13.07 -28.11
N ASP A 13 -2.24 -12.90 -29.43
CA ASP A 13 -3.08 -13.67 -30.35
C ASP A 13 -2.70 -15.16 -30.35
N PHE A 14 -1.40 -15.48 -30.30
CA PHE A 14 -0.93 -16.86 -30.15
C PHE A 14 -1.46 -17.50 -28.87
N ILE A 15 -1.41 -16.77 -27.75
CA ILE A 15 -1.90 -17.31 -26.48
C ILE A 15 -3.42 -17.48 -26.51
N TRP A 16 -4.15 -16.52 -27.09
CA TRP A 16 -5.59 -16.64 -27.24
C TRP A 16 -5.99 -17.87 -28.06
N LYS A 17 -5.30 -18.12 -29.18
CA LYS A 17 -5.52 -19.31 -29.99
C LYS A 17 -5.28 -20.61 -29.22
N ASN A 18 -4.38 -20.63 -28.24
CA ASN A 18 -4.20 -21.79 -27.36
C ASN A 18 -5.33 -21.91 -26.32
N ALA A 19 -5.80 -20.79 -25.80
CA ALA A 19 -6.93 -20.75 -24.88
C ALA A 19 -8.25 -21.20 -25.55
N GLU A 20 -8.44 -20.96 -26.84
CA GLU A 20 -9.58 -21.46 -27.62
C GLU A 20 -9.70 -22.99 -27.61
N TYR A 21 -8.58 -23.73 -27.49
CA TYR A 21 -8.64 -25.19 -27.35
C TYR A 21 -9.13 -25.67 -25.98
N LEU A 22 -9.20 -24.78 -24.99
CA LEU A 22 -9.68 -25.08 -23.65
C LEU A 22 -11.21 -24.88 -23.53
N TRP A 23 -11.84 -24.22 -24.52
CA TRP A 23 -13.27 -23.97 -24.51
C TRP A 23 -14.08 -25.26 -24.49
N GLY A 24 -15.10 -25.30 -23.62
CA GLY A 24 -16.00 -26.44 -23.45
C GLY A 24 -15.52 -27.46 -22.40
N ASP A 25 -14.20 -27.71 -22.32
CA ASP A 25 -13.62 -28.66 -21.36
C ASP A 25 -13.15 -28.02 -20.04
N PHE A 26 -12.91 -26.70 -20.06
CA PHE A 26 -12.40 -25.94 -18.91
C PHE A 26 -13.20 -24.66 -18.68
N LYS A 27 -13.24 -24.21 -17.42
CA LYS A 27 -13.79 -22.89 -17.08
C LYS A 27 -12.85 -21.81 -17.60
N HIS A 28 -13.40 -20.73 -18.17
CA HIS A 28 -12.55 -19.64 -18.67
C HIS A 28 -11.67 -19.04 -17.58
N THR A 29 -12.16 -19.02 -16.34
CA THR A 29 -11.42 -18.58 -15.15
C THR A 29 -10.13 -19.38 -14.91
N ASP A 30 -10.06 -20.62 -15.41
CA ASP A 30 -8.89 -21.49 -15.25
C ASP A 30 -7.85 -21.28 -16.37
N PHE A 31 -8.20 -20.58 -17.46
CA PHE A 31 -7.34 -20.52 -18.65
C PHE A 31 -5.98 -19.90 -18.35
N GLY A 32 -5.94 -18.83 -17.55
CA GLY A 32 -4.68 -18.22 -17.12
C GLY A 32 -3.79 -19.20 -16.37
N LYS A 33 -4.36 -19.92 -15.40
CA LYS A 33 -3.66 -20.93 -14.60
C LYS A 33 -3.13 -22.10 -15.44
N ILE A 34 -3.82 -22.42 -16.53
CA ILE A 34 -3.42 -23.47 -17.46
C ILE A 34 -2.30 -23.01 -18.40
N ILE A 35 -2.43 -21.81 -18.96
CA ILE A 35 -1.56 -21.30 -20.03
C ILE A 35 -0.25 -20.70 -19.51
N LEU A 36 -0.28 -20.03 -18.35
CA LEU A 36 0.90 -19.41 -17.75
C LEU A 36 2.06 -20.41 -17.53
N PRO A 37 1.87 -21.59 -16.91
CA PRO A 37 2.99 -22.53 -16.72
C PRO A 37 3.59 -23.06 -18.03
N PHE A 38 2.82 -23.20 -19.12
CA PHE A 38 3.39 -23.51 -20.43
C PHE A 38 4.22 -22.36 -21.00
N THR A 39 3.78 -21.14 -20.76
CA THR A 39 4.47 -19.92 -21.19
C THR A 39 5.82 -19.81 -20.46
N LEU A 40 5.84 -20.04 -19.14
CA LEU A 40 7.07 -20.11 -18.34
C LEU A 40 7.98 -21.27 -18.79
N LEU A 41 7.41 -22.46 -18.98
CA LEU A 41 8.14 -23.65 -19.46
C LEU A 41 8.83 -23.38 -20.79
N ARG A 42 8.11 -22.79 -21.77
CA ARG A 42 8.69 -22.51 -23.08
C ARG A 42 9.79 -21.45 -22.98
N ARG A 43 9.64 -20.43 -22.14
CA ARG A 43 10.69 -19.43 -21.91
C ARG A 43 11.96 -20.04 -21.28
N LEU A 44 11.81 -20.91 -20.29
CA LEU A 44 12.91 -21.67 -19.69
C LEU A 44 13.54 -22.64 -20.71
N GLU A 45 12.73 -23.28 -21.55
CA GLU A 45 13.20 -24.18 -22.60
C GLU A 45 14.06 -23.46 -23.64
N CYS A 46 13.59 -22.32 -24.17
CA CYS A 46 14.30 -21.52 -25.16
C CYS A 46 15.73 -21.17 -24.72
N VAL A 47 15.92 -20.75 -23.47
CA VAL A 47 17.25 -20.35 -22.99
C VAL A 47 18.19 -21.53 -22.75
N LEU A 48 17.65 -22.73 -22.52
CA LEU A 48 18.44 -23.95 -22.35
C LEU A 48 18.73 -24.66 -23.68
N GLU A 49 17.96 -24.42 -24.73
CA GLU A 49 18.10 -25.07 -26.04
C GLU A 49 19.55 -25.08 -26.57
N PRO A 50 20.30 -23.96 -26.58
CA PRO A 50 21.67 -23.93 -27.08
C PRO A 50 22.64 -24.84 -26.29
N SER A 51 22.40 -25.02 -24.99
CA SER A 51 23.26 -25.77 -24.07
C SER A 51 22.81 -27.21 -23.83
N ARG A 52 21.65 -27.63 -24.36
CA ARG A 52 21.02 -28.92 -24.04
C ARG A 52 21.95 -30.11 -24.26
N GLN A 53 22.66 -30.17 -25.38
CA GLN A 53 23.55 -31.30 -25.67
C GLN A 53 24.76 -31.33 -24.74
N GLU A 54 25.31 -30.15 -24.39
CA GLU A 54 26.41 -30.02 -23.45
C GLU A 54 26.02 -30.47 -22.05
N VAL A 55 24.83 -30.08 -21.58
CA VAL A 55 24.26 -30.51 -20.30
C VAL A 55 24.07 -32.02 -20.27
N LEU A 56 23.51 -32.62 -21.33
CA LEU A 56 23.30 -34.06 -21.42
C LEU A 56 24.62 -34.84 -21.40
N ASN A 57 25.63 -34.36 -22.14
CA ASN A 57 26.96 -34.97 -22.16
C ASN A 57 27.65 -34.85 -20.79
N SER A 58 27.58 -33.67 -20.17
CA SER A 58 28.16 -33.40 -18.85
C SER A 58 27.49 -34.26 -17.77
N HIS A 59 26.15 -34.31 -17.77
CA HIS A 59 25.40 -35.15 -16.85
C HIS A 59 25.77 -36.63 -17.01
N ALA A 60 25.83 -37.15 -18.24
CA ALA A 60 26.23 -38.53 -18.48
C ALA A 60 27.68 -38.83 -18.03
N THR A 61 28.59 -37.86 -18.18
CA THR A 61 30.00 -38.01 -17.80
C THR A 61 30.19 -38.01 -16.29
N PHE A 62 29.51 -37.11 -15.59
CA PHE A 62 29.79 -36.84 -14.17
C PHE A 62 28.80 -37.49 -13.20
N ARG A 63 27.65 -38.03 -13.65
CA ARG A 63 26.61 -38.54 -12.73
C ARG A 63 27.10 -39.62 -11.75
N ASP A 64 28.05 -40.44 -12.18
CA ASP A 64 28.59 -41.56 -11.40
C ASP A 64 29.97 -41.21 -10.78
N SER A 65 30.41 -39.96 -10.89
CA SER A 65 31.75 -39.49 -10.48
C SER A 65 31.86 -39.06 -9.01
N GLY A 66 30.74 -38.94 -8.29
CA GLY A 66 30.69 -38.41 -6.93
C GLY A 66 30.85 -36.88 -6.83
N ILE A 67 30.96 -36.17 -7.96
CA ILE A 67 31.03 -34.70 -8.01
C ILE A 67 29.63 -34.09 -7.92
N HIS A 68 29.52 -32.93 -7.26
CA HIS A 68 28.27 -32.19 -7.16
C HIS A 68 27.88 -31.59 -8.53
N LEU A 69 26.98 -32.27 -9.24
CA LEU A 69 26.57 -31.95 -10.62
C LEU A 69 26.01 -30.54 -10.78
N ASP A 70 25.34 -30.00 -9.77
CA ASP A 70 24.63 -28.72 -9.85
C ASP A 70 25.55 -27.57 -10.30
N VAL A 71 26.79 -27.52 -9.81
CA VAL A 71 27.77 -26.48 -10.18
C VAL A 71 28.20 -26.63 -11.63
N ILE A 72 28.47 -27.86 -12.07
CA ILE A 72 28.92 -28.15 -13.44
C ILE A 72 27.83 -27.81 -14.45
N LEU A 73 26.59 -28.25 -14.18
CA LEU A 73 25.50 -28.09 -15.12
C LEU A 73 25.05 -26.63 -15.24
N ARG A 74 25.08 -25.84 -14.16
CA ARG A 74 24.81 -24.38 -14.21
C ARG A 74 25.91 -23.62 -14.97
N GLN A 75 27.17 -24.06 -14.87
CA GLN A 75 28.24 -23.49 -15.67
C GLN A 75 28.05 -23.76 -17.17
N ALA A 76 27.63 -24.98 -17.53
CA ALA A 76 27.35 -25.36 -18.92
C ALA A 76 26.19 -24.55 -19.52
N THR A 77 25.11 -24.29 -18.75
CA THR A 77 23.98 -23.49 -19.25
C THR A 77 24.26 -21.99 -19.24
N ARG A 78 25.21 -21.53 -18.40
CA ARG A 78 25.39 -20.11 -18.02
C ARG A 78 24.14 -19.48 -17.41
N TYR A 79 23.25 -20.30 -16.85
CA TYR A 79 22.07 -19.91 -16.08
C TYR A 79 22.10 -20.62 -14.72
N PRO A 80 21.41 -20.10 -13.70
CA PRO A 80 21.34 -20.73 -12.38
C PRO A 80 20.48 -22.01 -12.35
N PHE A 81 20.05 -22.53 -13.51
CA PHE A 81 19.22 -23.71 -13.64
C PHE A 81 19.59 -24.52 -14.90
N TYR A 82 19.11 -25.76 -14.95
CA TYR A 82 19.35 -26.69 -16.06
C TYR A 82 18.22 -27.71 -16.18
N ASN A 83 18.23 -28.49 -17.26
CA ASN A 83 17.35 -29.64 -17.45
C ASN A 83 18.14 -30.82 -18.04
N THR A 84 18.01 -32.01 -17.45
CA THR A 84 18.76 -33.22 -17.88
C THR A 84 17.92 -34.24 -18.66
N SER A 85 16.68 -33.89 -19.03
CA SER A 85 15.83 -34.77 -19.84
C SER A 85 16.25 -34.74 -21.30
N LYS A 86 15.98 -35.84 -22.00
CA LYS A 86 16.04 -35.92 -23.47
C LYS A 86 14.78 -35.36 -24.13
N TYR A 87 13.74 -35.09 -23.34
CA TYR A 87 12.50 -34.51 -23.82
C TYR A 87 12.60 -32.98 -23.94
N ALA A 88 11.77 -32.45 -24.82
CA ALA A 88 11.47 -31.05 -25.09
C ALA A 88 10.02 -30.98 -25.55
N LEU A 89 9.38 -29.82 -25.47
CA LEU A 89 7.98 -29.67 -25.91
C LEU A 89 7.75 -30.17 -27.35
N GLY A 90 8.75 -29.99 -28.21
CA GLY A 90 8.71 -30.44 -29.60
C GLY A 90 8.77 -31.95 -29.82
N ASN A 91 9.30 -32.75 -28.89
CA ASN A 91 9.58 -34.19 -29.08
C ASN A 91 8.88 -35.13 -28.10
N LEU A 92 7.87 -34.65 -27.35
CA LEU A 92 7.12 -35.44 -26.38
C LEU A 92 6.40 -36.66 -26.98
N GLY A 93 6.03 -36.60 -28.26
CA GLY A 93 5.29 -37.65 -28.97
C GLY A 93 3.82 -37.75 -28.56
N SER A 94 2.93 -38.00 -29.52
CA SER A 94 1.47 -37.93 -29.30
C SER A 94 0.93 -38.99 -28.34
N GLY A 95 1.47 -40.22 -28.37
CA GLY A 95 0.93 -41.36 -27.61
C GLY A 95 1.24 -41.37 -26.10
N LYS A 96 2.25 -40.63 -25.65
CA LYS A 96 2.68 -40.58 -24.23
C LYS A 96 2.96 -39.15 -23.74
N THR A 97 2.31 -38.16 -24.36
CA THR A 97 2.58 -36.73 -24.10
C THR A 97 2.62 -36.39 -22.62
N ALA A 98 1.61 -36.79 -21.84
CA ALA A 98 1.54 -36.49 -20.40
C ALA A 98 2.70 -37.11 -19.61
N GLN A 99 2.99 -38.39 -19.83
CA GLN A 99 4.09 -39.07 -19.14
C GLN A 99 5.44 -38.42 -19.46
N ASN A 100 5.69 -38.13 -20.74
CA ASN A 100 6.96 -37.56 -21.19
C ASN A 100 7.11 -36.10 -20.76
N LEU A 101 6.01 -35.34 -20.65
CA LEU A 101 6.04 -33.96 -20.15
C LEU A 101 6.32 -33.91 -18.65
N LEU A 102 5.71 -34.79 -17.86
CA LEU A 102 6.00 -34.88 -16.43
C LEU A 102 7.45 -35.34 -16.19
N ASP A 103 7.94 -36.29 -16.99
CA ASP A 103 9.36 -36.68 -16.98
C ASP A 103 10.25 -35.48 -17.29
N TYR A 104 9.95 -34.73 -18.37
CA TYR A 104 10.70 -33.52 -18.73
C TYR A 104 10.80 -32.53 -17.57
N ILE A 105 9.69 -32.29 -16.89
CA ILE A 105 9.61 -31.34 -15.78
C ILE A 105 10.39 -31.82 -14.56
N SER A 106 10.32 -33.12 -14.26
CA SER A 106 11.04 -33.72 -13.12
C SER A 106 12.56 -33.59 -13.24
N HIS A 107 13.09 -33.42 -14.45
CA HIS A 107 14.53 -33.28 -14.71
C HIS A 107 15.04 -31.83 -14.73
N PHE A 108 14.19 -30.82 -14.44
CA PHE A 108 14.69 -29.49 -14.12
C PHE A 108 15.43 -29.50 -12.77
N SER A 109 16.41 -28.61 -12.60
CA SER A 109 16.99 -28.31 -11.29
C SER A 109 15.92 -27.86 -10.29
N ASP A 110 16.12 -28.10 -8.99
CA ASP A 110 15.08 -27.94 -7.97
C ASP A 110 14.52 -26.51 -7.91
N ASN A 111 15.37 -25.49 -8.10
CA ASN A 111 14.95 -24.08 -8.13
C ASN A 111 13.98 -23.76 -9.29
N ALA A 112 14.15 -24.39 -10.46
CA ALA A 112 13.23 -24.24 -11.58
C ALA A 112 11.98 -25.14 -11.43
N ARG A 113 12.12 -26.31 -10.80
CA ARG A 113 11.00 -27.24 -10.60
C ARG A 113 9.90 -26.64 -9.71
N VAL A 114 10.29 -25.88 -8.68
CA VAL A 114 9.36 -25.18 -7.77
C VAL A 114 8.31 -24.34 -8.51
N ILE A 115 8.65 -23.77 -9.67
CA ILE A 115 7.69 -23.01 -10.51
C ILE A 115 6.49 -23.88 -10.86
N PHE A 116 6.71 -25.11 -11.33
CA PHE A 116 5.64 -26.00 -11.76
C PHE A 116 4.84 -26.59 -10.60
N ASP A 117 5.49 -26.79 -9.45
CA ASP A 117 4.84 -27.23 -8.22
C ASP A 117 3.86 -26.17 -7.71
N GLN A 118 4.24 -24.87 -7.77
CA GLN A 118 3.39 -23.75 -7.34
C GLN A 118 2.18 -23.52 -8.25
N PHE A 119 2.24 -23.96 -9.51
CA PHE A 119 1.09 -23.98 -10.43
C PHE A 119 0.26 -25.26 -10.37
N ASP A 120 0.60 -26.22 -9.50
CA ASP A 120 -0.02 -27.56 -9.49
C ASP A 120 -0.05 -28.20 -10.90
N PHE A 121 1.07 -28.05 -11.62
CA PHE A 121 1.07 -28.25 -13.06
C PHE A 121 0.83 -29.71 -13.44
N SER A 122 1.18 -30.67 -12.58
CA SER A 122 0.87 -32.09 -12.79
C SER A 122 -0.63 -32.37 -12.93
N ASN A 123 -1.46 -31.70 -12.13
CA ASN A 123 -2.91 -31.84 -12.21
C ASN A 123 -3.44 -31.20 -13.49
N THR A 124 -2.90 -30.05 -13.89
CA THR A 124 -3.20 -29.40 -15.17
C THR A 124 -2.87 -30.33 -16.35
N VAL A 125 -1.68 -30.94 -16.37
CA VAL A 125 -1.27 -31.90 -17.40
C VAL A 125 -2.23 -33.09 -17.47
N SER A 126 -2.63 -33.65 -16.31
CA SER A 126 -3.60 -34.76 -16.26
C SER A 126 -4.97 -34.37 -16.84
N ARG A 127 -5.49 -33.20 -16.47
CA ARG A 127 -6.78 -32.69 -16.98
C ARG A 127 -6.73 -32.47 -18.50
N LEU A 128 -5.69 -31.81 -19.00
CA LEU A 128 -5.52 -31.57 -20.45
C LEU A 128 -5.36 -32.87 -21.24
N ASN A 129 -4.70 -33.88 -20.66
CA ASN A 129 -4.55 -35.18 -21.29
C ASN A 129 -5.89 -35.92 -21.40
N LYS A 130 -6.70 -35.88 -20.33
CA LYS A 130 -8.06 -36.45 -20.33
C LYS A 130 -8.97 -35.77 -21.36
N ALA A 131 -8.84 -34.46 -21.55
CA ALA A 131 -9.55 -33.69 -22.56
C ALA A 131 -8.99 -33.88 -23.99
N GLY A 132 -7.85 -34.57 -24.17
CA GLY A 132 -7.27 -34.81 -25.50
C GLY A 132 -6.59 -33.59 -26.15
N VAL A 133 -6.42 -32.49 -25.42
CA VAL A 133 -5.87 -31.22 -25.95
C VAL A 133 -4.38 -31.02 -25.65
N LEU A 134 -3.82 -31.78 -24.69
CA LEU A 134 -2.46 -31.59 -24.18
C LEU A 134 -1.38 -31.59 -25.28
N TYR A 135 -1.39 -32.58 -26.17
CA TYR A 135 -0.39 -32.70 -27.24
C TYR A 135 -0.38 -31.47 -28.15
N LYS A 136 -1.57 -30.98 -28.49
CA LYS A 136 -1.72 -29.82 -29.37
C LYS A 136 -1.16 -28.56 -28.72
N ILE A 137 -1.46 -28.33 -27.44
CA ILE A 137 -0.94 -27.19 -26.67
C ILE A 137 0.60 -27.25 -26.63
N CYS A 138 1.19 -28.41 -26.29
CA CYS A 138 2.65 -28.58 -26.25
C CYS A 138 3.29 -28.25 -27.62
N GLN A 139 2.71 -28.76 -28.71
CA GLN A 139 3.20 -28.54 -30.07
C GLN A 139 3.05 -27.09 -30.53
N ASN A 140 2.05 -26.37 -30.04
CA ASN A 140 1.90 -24.95 -30.33
C ASN A 140 2.98 -24.13 -29.62
N PHE A 141 3.20 -24.36 -28.32
CA PHE A 141 4.24 -23.67 -27.56
C PHE A 141 5.65 -23.97 -28.10
N ALA A 142 5.92 -25.20 -28.53
CA ALA A 142 7.20 -25.58 -29.13
C ALA A 142 7.58 -24.79 -30.40
N LYS A 143 6.61 -24.14 -31.06
CA LYS A 143 6.82 -23.39 -32.31
C LYS A 143 7.11 -21.90 -32.10
N VAL A 144 7.00 -21.41 -30.86
CA VAL A 144 7.19 -19.99 -30.56
C VAL A 144 8.54 -19.81 -29.88
N ASP A 145 9.34 -18.87 -30.37
CA ASP A 145 10.55 -18.48 -29.69
C ASP A 145 10.24 -17.44 -28.61
N LEU A 146 10.41 -17.83 -27.35
CA LEU A 146 10.25 -16.97 -26.18
C LEU A 146 11.60 -16.60 -25.55
N HIS A 147 12.72 -16.84 -26.23
CA HIS A 147 14.04 -16.44 -25.75
C HIS A 147 14.06 -14.93 -25.46
N PRO A 148 14.72 -14.45 -24.37
CA PRO A 148 14.85 -13.02 -24.07
C PRO A 148 15.41 -12.14 -25.21
N ASN A 149 16.10 -12.75 -26.19
CA ASN A 149 16.62 -12.07 -27.37
C ASN A 149 15.52 -11.72 -28.38
N GLU A 150 14.53 -12.61 -28.53
CA GLU A 150 13.38 -12.43 -29.45
C GLU A 150 12.21 -11.75 -28.74
N VAL A 151 11.96 -12.12 -27.49
CA VAL A 151 10.94 -11.57 -26.61
C VAL A 151 11.62 -10.98 -25.37
N PRO A 152 12.06 -9.71 -25.44
CA PRO A 152 12.69 -9.02 -24.32
C PRO A 152 11.85 -9.08 -23.05
N ASP A 153 12.50 -9.04 -21.90
CA ASP A 153 11.81 -9.13 -20.59
C ASP A 153 10.66 -8.12 -20.45
N ARG A 154 10.83 -6.93 -21.03
CA ARG A 154 9.78 -5.92 -21.09
C ARG A 154 8.53 -6.39 -21.87
N VAL A 155 8.73 -7.02 -23.02
CA VAL A 155 7.62 -7.58 -23.82
C VAL A 155 6.97 -8.74 -23.08
N MET A 156 7.78 -9.54 -22.39
CA MET A 156 7.30 -10.65 -21.58
C MET A 156 6.49 -10.20 -20.37
N SER A 157 6.92 -9.15 -19.66
CA SER A 157 6.16 -8.53 -18.58
C SER A 157 4.80 -8.06 -19.09
N ASN A 158 4.79 -7.32 -20.21
CA ASN A 158 3.54 -6.88 -20.85
C ASN A 158 2.62 -8.06 -21.21
N LEU A 159 3.21 -9.19 -21.64
CA LEU A 159 2.46 -10.39 -21.92
C LEU A 159 1.85 -10.95 -20.64
N TYR A 160 2.64 -11.18 -19.58
CA TYR A 160 2.13 -11.67 -18.30
C TYR A 160 1.03 -10.77 -17.74
N GLU A 161 1.23 -9.45 -17.77
CA GLU A 161 0.22 -8.47 -17.38
C GLU A 161 -1.05 -8.59 -18.22
N HIS A 162 -0.91 -8.72 -19.54
CA HIS A 162 -2.04 -8.91 -20.44
C HIS A 162 -2.78 -10.23 -20.19
N LEU A 163 -2.06 -11.32 -19.92
CA LEU A 163 -2.64 -12.63 -19.63
C LEU A 163 -3.37 -12.63 -18.30
N ILE A 164 -2.72 -12.12 -17.25
CA ILE A 164 -3.32 -11.99 -15.93
C ILE A 164 -4.56 -11.09 -16.02
N ARG A 165 -4.51 -9.99 -16.77
CA ARG A 165 -5.68 -9.10 -16.96
C ARG A 165 -6.78 -9.75 -17.79
N ARG A 166 -6.46 -10.43 -18.89
CA ARG A 166 -7.47 -10.99 -19.79
C ARG A 166 -8.19 -12.17 -19.15
N PHE A 167 -7.48 -13.00 -18.39
CA PHE A 167 -8.09 -14.10 -17.64
C PHE A 167 -8.63 -13.66 -16.28
N GLY A 168 -8.01 -12.66 -15.65
CA GLY A 168 -8.43 -12.06 -14.39
C GLY A 168 -9.65 -11.14 -14.51
N ALA A 169 -9.91 -10.51 -15.65
CA ALA A 169 -11.10 -9.66 -15.84
C ALA A 169 -12.39 -10.48 -15.91
N GLU A 170 -12.30 -11.75 -16.29
CA GLU A 170 -13.42 -12.69 -16.29
C GLU A 170 -13.70 -13.27 -14.89
N VAL A 171 -12.71 -13.19 -13.98
CA VAL A 171 -12.87 -13.56 -12.58
C VAL A 171 -13.02 -12.28 -11.75
N ASN A 172 -14.13 -12.13 -11.03
CA ASN A 172 -14.28 -11.05 -10.05
C ASN A 172 -13.36 -11.24 -8.80
N GLU A 173 -12.21 -11.91 -8.96
CA GLU A 173 -11.22 -12.20 -7.93
C GLU A 173 -10.04 -11.21 -8.02
N GLY A 174 -9.56 -10.79 -6.85
CA GLY A 174 -8.62 -9.68 -6.67
C GLY A 174 -7.18 -9.92 -7.16
N ALA A 175 -6.91 -10.86 -8.07
CA ALA A 175 -5.55 -11.08 -8.60
C ALA A 175 -4.99 -9.83 -9.33
N GLU A 176 -5.86 -9.01 -9.91
CA GLU A 176 -5.49 -7.71 -10.51
C GLU A 176 -5.30 -6.57 -9.48
N ASP A 177 -5.68 -6.75 -8.21
CA ASP A 177 -5.48 -5.73 -7.15
C ASP A 177 -3.98 -5.46 -6.88
N PHE A 178 -3.10 -6.33 -7.39
CA PHE A 178 -1.67 -6.38 -7.05
C PHE A 178 -0.74 -6.02 -8.21
N MET A 179 -1.29 -5.77 -9.41
CA MET A 179 -0.48 -5.43 -10.57
C MET A 179 -0.24 -3.92 -10.65
N THR A 180 1.02 -3.51 -10.50
CA THR A 180 1.40 -2.10 -10.62
C THR A 180 1.52 -1.72 -12.11
N PRO A 181 0.81 -0.68 -12.58
CA PRO A 181 0.99 -0.16 -13.92
C PRO A 181 2.44 0.27 -14.15
N ARG A 182 2.97 -0.04 -15.34
CA ARG A 182 4.37 0.20 -15.69
C ARG A 182 4.81 1.66 -15.52
N ASP A 183 3.97 2.62 -15.89
CA ASP A 183 4.27 4.05 -15.73
C ASP A 183 4.46 4.44 -14.26
N VAL A 184 3.76 3.77 -13.34
CA VAL A 184 3.95 3.92 -11.89
C VAL A 184 5.22 3.23 -11.42
N VAL A 185 5.52 2.03 -11.93
CA VAL A 185 6.77 1.29 -11.62
C VAL A 185 7.99 2.12 -12.00
N HIS A 186 8.01 2.64 -13.23
CA HIS A 186 9.08 3.51 -13.73
C HIS A 186 9.24 4.77 -12.87
N LEU A 187 8.14 5.47 -12.56
CA LEU A 187 8.22 6.68 -11.74
C LEU A 187 8.78 6.40 -10.35
N ALA A 188 8.31 5.33 -9.70
CA ALA A 188 8.76 4.97 -8.36
C ALA A 188 10.24 4.53 -8.34
N THR A 189 10.67 3.74 -9.33
CA THR A 189 12.07 3.28 -9.45
C THR A 189 13.01 4.45 -9.74
N SER A 190 12.64 5.39 -10.63
CA SER A 190 13.42 6.60 -10.85
C SER A 190 13.49 7.51 -9.62
N LEU A 191 12.38 7.78 -8.94
CA LEU A 191 12.39 8.56 -7.69
C LEU A 191 13.26 7.93 -6.58
N LEU A 192 13.36 6.60 -6.61
CA LEU A 192 14.16 5.85 -5.65
C LEU A 192 15.67 5.90 -5.98
N LEU A 193 16.03 5.71 -7.24
CA LEU A 193 17.40 5.44 -7.70
C LEU A 193 18.12 6.68 -8.25
N ASP A 194 17.45 7.56 -9.00
CA ASP A 194 18.06 8.75 -9.63
C ASP A 194 18.90 9.59 -8.64
N PRO A 195 18.48 9.77 -7.35
CA PRO A 195 19.29 10.53 -6.39
C PRO A 195 20.66 9.92 -6.08
N ASP A 196 20.86 8.64 -6.37
CA ASP A 196 22.12 7.91 -6.21
C ASP A 196 22.85 7.70 -7.57
N ASP A 197 22.38 8.26 -8.68
CA ASP A 197 23.02 8.09 -10.01
C ASP A 197 24.49 8.50 -10.02
N ALA A 198 24.81 9.65 -9.42
CA ALA A 198 26.20 10.10 -9.30
C ALA A 198 27.05 9.16 -8.42
N PHE A 199 26.41 8.50 -7.45
CA PHE A 199 27.06 7.52 -6.59
C PHE A 199 27.33 6.21 -7.36
N PHE A 200 26.37 5.73 -8.15
CA PHE A 200 26.57 4.60 -9.07
C PHE A 200 27.68 4.88 -10.09
N ALA A 201 27.67 6.07 -10.67
CA ALA A 201 28.66 6.53 -11.63
C ALA A 201 30.10 6.51 -11.11
N SER A 202 30.28 6.89 -9.84
CA SER A 202 31.60 6.98 -9.20
C SER A 202 32.10 5.64 -8.65
N HIS A 203 31.27 4.60 -8.63
CA HIS A 203 31.61 3.27 -8.07
C HIS A 203 31.24 2.13 -9.03
N PRO A 204 31.97 1.93 -10.15
CA PRO A 204 31.73 0.83 -11.07
C PRO A 204 31.78 -0.54 -10.38
N GLY A 205 30.82 -1.41 -10.71
CA GLY A 205 30.71 -2.74 -10.09
C GLY A 205 30.21 -2.74 -8.63
N LEU A 206 29.71 -1.61 -8.13
CA LEU A 206 29.06 -1.53 -6.82
C LEU A 206 27.90 -2.53 -6.72
N ILE A 207 27.87 -3.29 -5.64
CA ILE A 207 26.79 -4.22 -5.31
C ILE A 207 25.90 -3.58 -4.24
N ARG A 208 24.61 -3.44 -4.51
CA ARG A 208 23.59 -3.00 -3.55
C ARG A 208 22.44 -4.00 -3.49
N THR A 209 21.68 -3.95 -2.41
CA THR A 209 20.53 -4.82 -2.18
C THR A 209 19.23 -4.08 -2.44
N LEU A 210 18.31 -4.74 -3.15
CA LEU A 210 17.00 -4.23 -3.53
C LEU A 210 15.93 -5.15 -2.96
N TYR A 211 14.99 -4.61 -2.19
CA TYR A 211 13.93 -5.40 -1.55
C TYR A 211 12.53 -4.97 -1.96
N ASP A 212 11.73 -5.90 -2.44
CA ASP A 212 10.29 -5.73 -2.64
C ASP A 212 9.50 -6.64 -1.69
N GLN A 213 8.82 -6.03 -0.72
CA GLN A 213 8.08 -6.76 0.31
C GLN A 213 6.72 -7.32 -0.17
N THR A 214 6.30 -6.97 -1.38
CA THR A 214 5.06 -7.45 -2.01
C THR A 214 5.33 -7.58 -3.50
N CYS A 215 6.28 -8.44 -3.84
CA CYS A 215 6.97 -8.37 -5.12
C CYS A 215 6.10 -8.71 -6.32
N GLY A 216 4.93 -9.33 -6.11
CA GLY A 216 4.04 -9.71 -7.19
C GLY A 216 4.81 -10.51 -8.24
N THR A 217 4.65 -10.15 -9.51
CA THR A 217 5.34 -10.78 -10.64
C THR A 217 6.80 -10.32 -10.81
N GLY A 218 7.32 -9.46 -9.92
CA GLY A 218 8.69 -8.95 -9.95
C GLY A 218 8.90 -7.70 -10.79
N GLY A 219 7.83 -6.92 -11.05
CA GLY A 219 7.89 -5.70 -11.88
C GLY A 219 8.89 -4.66 -11.37
N PHE A 220 8.77 -4.25 -10.09
CA PHE A 220 9.72 -3.28 -9.52
C PHE A 220 11.16 -3.81 -9.46
N LEU A 221 11.34 -5.09 -9.09
CA LEU A 221 12.67 -5.71 -9.04
C LEU A 221 13.34 -5.66 -10.42
N SER A 222 12.59 -6.08 -11.45
CA SER A 222 13.04 -6.09 -12.83
C SER A 222 13.39 -4.70 -13.36
N ASP A 223 12.50 -3.72 -13.14
CA ASP A 223 12.69 -2.38 -13.68
C ASP A 223 13.80 -1.62 -12.97
N ALA A 224 13.95 -1.77 -11.65
CA ALA A 224 15.07 -1.21 -10.91
C ALA A 224 16.42 -1.80 -11.37
N MET A 225 16.47 -3.12 -11.61
CA MET A 225 17.65 -3.78 -12.15
C MET A 225 17.97 -3.32 -13.59
N ASN A 226 16.95 -3.13 -14.43
CA ASN A 226 17.12 -2.60 -15.77
C ASN A 226 17.62 -1.14 -15.74
N HIS A 227 17.07 -0.32 -14.85
CA HIS A 227 17.48 1.07 -14.67
C HIS A 227 18.99 1.18 -14.38
N VAL A 228 19.52 0.38 -13.44
CA VAL A 228 20.97 0.39 -13.18
C VAL A 228 21.79 -0.21 -14.33
N ALA A 229 21.23 -1.17 -15.06
CA ALA A 229 21.89 -1.81 -16.20
C ALA A 229 22.02 -0.87 -17.41
N ASP A 230 21.07 0.03 -17.64
CA ASP A 230 21.13 1.01 -18.73
C ASP A 230 22.31 1.98 -18.59
N HIS A 231 22.82 2.19 -17.36
CA HIS A 231 24.07 2.93 -17.13
C HIS A 231 25.32 2.21 -17.67
N SER A 232 25.23 0.93 -18.07
CA SER A 232 26.33 0.21 -18.75
C SER A 232 26.76 0.90 -20.05
N SER A 233 25.89 1.69 -20.68
CA SER A 233 26.23 2.54 -21.83
C SER A 233 27.30 3.60 -21.51
N HIS A 234 27.48 3.95 -20.23
CA HIS A 234 28.42 4.96 -19.75
C HIS A 234 29.61 4.39 -18.96
N TYR A 235 29.55 3.14 -18.50
CA TYR A 235 30.58 2.53 -17.62
C TYR A 235 31.03 1.16 -18.10
N LYS A 236 32.31 0.84 -17.88
CA LYS A 236 32.87 -0.49 -18.23
C LYS A 236 32.26 -1.65 -17.43
N VAL A 237 31.73 -1.39 -16.22
CA VAL A 237 31.06 -2.38 -15.36
C VAL A 237 29.88 -1.70 -14.66
N PRO A 238 28.62 -2.07 -14.97
CA PRO A 238 27.45 -1.46 -14.34
C PRO A 238 27.33 -1.86 -12.86
N PRO A 239 26.63 -1.05 -12.04
CA PRO A 239 26.22 -1.45 -10.70
C PRO A 239 25.33 -2.70 -10.75
N VAL A 240 25.36 -3.48 -9.67
CA VAL A 240 24.54 -4.70 -9.52
C VAL A 240 23.57 -4.51 -8.36
N LEU A 241 22.28 -4.67 -8.64
CA LEU A 241 21.25 -4.81 -7.62
C LEU A 241 20.99 -6.30 -7.38
N VAL A 242 21.16 -6.75 -6.13
CA VAL A 242 20.79 -8.09 -5.68
C VAL A 242 19.34 -8.05 -5.21
N PRO A 243 18.41 -8.75 -5.89
CA PRO A 243 17.00 -8.69 -5.56
C PRO A 243 16.67 -9.55 -4.34
N TYR A 244 15.74 -9.06 -3.54
CA TYR A 244 15.08 -9.71 -2.42
C TYR A 244 13.59 -9.45 -2.59
N GLY A 245 12.77 -10.49 -2.45
CA GLY A 245 11.34 -10.39 -2.74
C GLY A 245 10.54 -11.25 -1.80
N GLN A 246 9.33 -10.79 -1.45
CA GLN A 246 8.36 -11.63 -0.77
C GLN A 246 6.98 -11.48 -1.40
N GLU A 247 6.32 -12.61 -1.66
CA GLU A 247 5.00 -12.68 -2.27
C GLU A 247 4.12 -13.68 -1.51
N LEU A 248 2.83 -13.39 -1.40
CA LEU A 248 1.87 -14.23 -0.70
C LEU A 248 1.33 -15.35 -1.59
N GLU A 249 1.06 -15.05 -2.87
CA GLU A 249 0.39 -15.95 -3.80
C GLU A 249 1.41 -16.84 -4.56
N PRO A 250 1.30 -18.18 -4.48
CA PRO A 250 2.23 -19.10 -5.14
C PRO A 250 2.38 -18.88 -6.65
N GLU A 251 1.29 -18.70 -7.39
CA GLU A 251 1.33 -18.53 -8.85
C GLU A 251 2.08 -17.26 -9.25
N THR A 252 1.82 -16.16 -8.54
CA THR A 252 2.48 -14.87 -8.76
C THR A 252 3.96 -14.93 -8.36
N HIS A 253 4.26 -15.59 -7.25
CA HIS A 253 5.63 -15.86 -6.80
C HIS A 253 6.42 -16.67 -7.84
N ALA A 254 5.82 -17.69 -8.46
CA ALA A 254 6.44 -18.50 -9.50
C ALA A 254 6.80 -17.69 -10.76
N VAL A 255 5.98 -16.69 -11.12
CA VAL A 255 6.30 -15.74 -12.21
C VAL A 255 7.52 -14.90 -11.84
N CYS A 256 7.57 -14.35 -10.62
CA CYS A 256 8.72 -13.59 -10.14
C CYS A 256 10.00 -14.44 -10.10
N LEU A 257 9.93 -15.67 -9.59
CA LEU A 257 11.03 -16.62 -9.60
C LEU A 257 11.56 -16.85 -11.02
N THR A 258 10.67 -17.08 -11.98
CA THR A 258 11.05 -17.30 -13.38
C THR A 258 11.79 -16.08 -13.93
N ALA A 259 11.28 -14.86 -13.67
CA ALA A 259 11.94 -13.63 -14.10
C ALA A 259 13.35 -13.49 -13.50
N MET A 260 13.53 -13.83 -12.23
CA MET A 260 14.84 -13.75 -11.57
C MET A 260 15.81 -14.89 -12.00
N LEU A 261 15.31 -16.08 -12.35
CA LEU A 261 16.13 -17.17 -12.88
C LEU A 261 16.69 -16.87 -14.28
N LEU A 262 15.93 -16.14 -15.08
CA LEU A 262 16.32 -15.77 -16.45
C LEU A 262 17.32 -14.61 -16.47
N ARG A 263 17.45 -13.85 -15.39
CA ARG A 263 18.40 -12.76 -15.29
C ARG A 263 19.79 -13.29 -14.93
N THR A 264 20.77 -12.95 -15.75
CA THR A 264 22.18 -13.30 -15.55
C THR A 264 23.00 -12.03 -15.37
N LEU A 265 24.10 -12.14 -14.63
CA LEU A 265 25.11 -11.09 -14.52
C LEU A 265 26.29 -11.48 -15.40
N GLU A 266 26.79 -10.60 -16.26
CA GLU A 266 27.92 -10.92 -17.14
C GLU A 266 29.15 -11.39 -16.36
N THR A 267 29.38 -10.82 -15.18
CA THR A 267 30.49 -11.16 -14.29
C THR A 267 30.29 -12.48 -13.55
N ASP A 268 29.04 -12.95 -13.41
CA ASP A 268 28.68 -14.19 -12.71
C ASP A 268 27.37 -14.80 -13.28
N PRO A 269 27.41 -15.39 -14.49
CA PRO A 269 26.20 -15.82 -15.20
C PRO A 269 25.43 -16.94 -14.50
N GLY A 270 26.11 -17.73 -13.66
CA GLY A 270 25.52 -18.83 -12.90
C GLY A 270 24.88 -18.40 -11.56
N ARG A 271 24.94 -17.11 -11.21
CA ARG A 271 24.39 -16.61 -9.95
C ARG A 271 22.87 -16.72 -9.93
N ASP A 272 22.36 -17.39 -8.91
CA ASP A 272 20.93 -17.51 -8.69
C ASP A 272 20.37 -16.26 -8.01
N LEU A 273 19.81 -15.34 -8.80
CA LEU A 273 19.12 -14.15 -8.31
C LEU A 273 17.70 -14.46 -7.78
N SER A 274 17.15 -15.63 -8.07
CA SER A 274 15.83 -16.06 -7.58
C SER A 274 15.87 -16.56 -6.14
N LYS A 275 17.06 -16.92 -5.62
CA LYS A 275 17.28 -17.49 -4.28
C LYS A 275 16.63 -16.70 -3.14
N ASN A 276 16.54 -15.38 -3.30
CA ASN A 276 16.02 -14.45 -2.31
C ASN A 276 14.58 -14.01 -2.60
N ILE A 277 13.85 -14.70 -3.46
CA ILE A 277 12.41 -14.51 -3.63
C ILE A 277 11.71 -15.56 -2.76
N LYS A 278 10.86 -15.11 -1.85
CA LYS A 278 10.25 -15.95 -0.80
C LYS A 278 8.74 -15.94 -0.88
N LEU A 279 8.14 -17.10 -0.62
CA LEU A 279 6.69 -17.29 -0.57
C LEU A 279 6.21 -17.21 0.89
N GLY A 280 5.29 -16.30 1.18
CA GLY A 280 4.65 -16.17 2.49
C GLY A 280 4.22 -14.74 2.80
N SER A 281 3.38 -14.56 3.82
CA SER A 281 2.95 -13.22 4.26
C SER A 281 4.12 -12.41 4.81
N THR A 282 4.34 -11.22 4.26
CA THR A 282 5.33 -10.26 4.78
C THR A 282 5.04 -9.84 6.21
N LEU A 283 3.77 -9.80 6.62
CA LEU A 283 3.39 -9.31 7.94
C LEU A 283 3.57 -10.38 9.02
N SER A 284 3.08 -11.61 8.80
CA SER A 284 3.16 -12.71 9.78
C SER A 284 4.36 -13.65 9.63
N ALA A 285 4.98 -13.71 8.46
CA ALA A 285 6.11 -14.59 8.15
C ALA A 285 7.27 -13.80 7.52
N ASP A 286 7.91 -12.94 8.29
CA ASP A 286 9.08 -12.16 7.84
C ASP A 286 10.28 -13.05 7.51
N HIS A 287 10.48 -13.35 6.23
CA HIS A 287 11.59 -14.19 5.76
C HIS A 287 12.95 -13.49 5.78
N PHE A 288 12.98 -12.18 6.01
CA PHE A 288 14.18 -11.36 6.00
C PHE A 288 14.42 -10.69 7.36
N LYS A 289 14.02 -11.33 8.45
CA LYS A 289 14.13 -10.79 9.80
C LYS A 289 15.57 -10.39 10.12
N GLY A 290 15.75 -9.13 10.51
CA GLY A 290 17.07 -8.56 10.82
C GLY A 290 17.88 -8.12 9.59
N GLU A 291 17.45 -8.45 8.38
CA GLU A 291 18.08 -7.94 7.16
C GLU A 291 17.71 -6.48 6.90
N ARG A 292 18.58 -5.84 6.11
CA ARG A 292 18.58 -4.41 5.81
C ARG A 292 18.92 -4.22 4.33
N PHE A 293 18.29 -3.23 3.70
CA PHE A 293 18.36 -3.03 2.26
C PHE A 293 18.62 -1.58 1.89
N HIS A 294 19.44 -1.39 0.87
CA HIS A 294 19.80 -0.06 0.38
C HIS A 294 18.64 0.59 -0.36
N TYR A 295 17.89 -0.22 -1.10
CA TYR A 295 16.71 0.21 -1.83
C TYR A 295 15.55 -0.71 -1.47
N SER A 296 14.38 -0.13 -1.23
CA SER A 296 13.16 -0.92 -1.05
C SER A 296 11.99 -0.34 -1.83
N VAL A 297 11.14 -1.21 -2.34
CA VAL A 297 9.99 -0.88 -3.19
C VAL A 297 8.79 -1.68 -2.73
N SER A 298 7.57 -1.18 -2.95
CA SER A 298 6.36 -1.94 -2.66
C SER A 298 5.13 -1.29 -3.28
N ASN A 299 4.20 -2.14 -3.73
CA ASN A 299 2.81 -1.77 -3.98
C ASN A 299 1.92 -2.78 -3.25
N PRO A 300 1.71 -2.61 -1.93
CA PRO A 300 0.91 -3.54 -1.17
C PRO A 300 -0.57 -3.39 -1.53
N PRO A 301 -1.40 -4.39 -1.18
CA PRO A 301 -2.85 -4.23 -1.27
C PRO A 301 -3.37 -2.97 -0.57
N PHE A 302 -4.20 -2.19 -1.26
CA PHE A 302 -4.81 -0.99 -0.69
C PHE A 302 -5.96 -1.34 0.26
N GLY A 303 -5.88 -0.88 1.52
CA GLY A 303 -7.00 -0.95 2.47
C GLY A 303 -7.52 -2.37 2.74
N LYS A 304 -6.70 -3.42 2.56
CA LYS A 304 -7.09 -4.79 2.91
C LYS A 304 -6.99 -4.98 4.43
N LYS A 305 -7.88 -5.82 4.94
CA LYS A 305 -7.84 -6.29 6.32
C LYS A 305 -6.58 -7.13 6.57
N TRP A 306 -5.99 -7.03 7.75
CA TRP A 306 -4.82 -7.81 8.17
C TRP A 306 -5.17 -8.85 9.26
N GLU A 307 -6.43 -9.29 9.31
CA GLU A 307 -6.94 -10.23 10.32
C GLU A 307 -6.17 -11.56 10.35
N LYS A 308 -5.75 -12.07 9.19
CA LYS A 308 -4.94 -13.30 9.10
C LYS A 308 -3.53 -13.14 9.68
N ASP A 309 -3.00 -11.92 9.69
CA ASP A 309 -1.68 -11.60 10.22
C ASP A 309 -1.74 -11.09 11.67
N ALA A 310 -2.94 -10.96 12.23
CA ALA A 310 -3.17 -10.17 13.43
C ALA A 310 -2.44 -10.72 14.65
N ASP A 311 -2.45 -12.04 14.86
CA ASP A 311 -1.80 -12.65 16.02
C ASP A 311 -0.29 -12.37 16.03
N ALA A 312 0.39 -12.57 14.90
CA ALA A 312 1.83 -12.35 14.77
C ALA A 312 2.19 -10.86 14.92
N VAL A 313 1.42 -9.98 14.29
CA VAL A 313 1.63 -8.52 14.34
C VAL A 313 1.40 -7.98 15.76
N ASN A 314 0.32 -8.40 16.43
CA ASN A 314 0.03 -8.00 17.81
C ASN A 314 1.08 -8.52 18.79
N LEU A 315 1.53 -9.76 18.61
CA LEU A 315 2.59 -10.35 19.42
C LEU A 315 3.90 -9.55 19.27
N GLU A 316 4.32 -9.26 18.04
CA GLU A 316 5.52 -8.47 17.78
C GLU A 316 5.42 -7.06 18.36
N HIS A 317 4.28 -6.38 18.18
CA HIS A 317 4.03 -5.05 18.76
C HIS A 317 4.16 -5.07 20.30
N LYS A 318 3.50 -6.04 20.95
CA LYS A 318 3.48 -6.16 22.41
C LYS A 318 4.84 -6.51 23.00
N GLU A 319 5.54 -7.47 22.41
CA GLU A 319 6.77 -8.02 22.99
C GLU A 319 8.02 -7.24 22.60
N LYS A 320 8.16 -6.89 21.32
CA LYS A 320 9.38 -6.22 20.83
C LYS A 320 9.30 -4.71 20.84
N LYS A 321 8.10 -4.13 20.87
CA LYS A 321 7.91 -2.67 20.83
C LYS A 321 8.75 -2.06 19.69
N TYR A 322 9.56 -1.03 19.97
CA TYR A 322 10.43 -0.35 19.00
C TYR A 322 11.63 -1.19 18.50
N GLU A 323 11.94 -2.34 19.11
CA GLU A 323 12.91 -3.29 18.55
C GLU A 323 12.29 -4.15 17.44
N GLY A 324 10.96 -4.20 17.38
CA GLY A 324 10.19 -4.85 16.32
C GLY A 324 9.72 -3.88 15.25
N ARG A 325 9.08 -4.43 14.23
CA ARG A 325 8.61 -3.66 13.06
C ARG A 325 7.43 -2.75 13.38
N PHE A 326 6.57 -3.16 14.30
CA PHE A 326 5.28 -2.52 14.55
C PHE A 326 5.23 -1.75 15.87
N GLY A 327 6.38 -1.41 16.45
CA GLY A 327 6.48 -0.67 17.71
C GLY A 327 5.72 0.67 17.79
N PRO A 328 5.71 1.50 16.74
CA PRO A 328 5.06 2.81 16.79
C PRO A 328 3.55 2.78 17.05
N GLY A 329 2.86 1.72 16.63
CA GLY A 329 1.41 1.60 16.76
C GLY A 329 0.84 0.58 15.79
N LEU A 330 -0.45 0.28 15.93
CA LEU A 330 -1.17 -0.63 15.06
C LEU A 330 -2.37 0.09 14.43
N PRO A 331 -2.53 0.05 13.09
CA PRO A 331 -3.72 0.60 12.46
C PRO A 331 -4.94 -0.28 12.77
N ARG A 332 -6.15 0.19 12.44
CA ARG A 332 -7.35 -0.65 12.54
C ARG A 332 -7.22 -1.94 11.71
N ILE A 333 -7.84 -3.02 12.18
CA ILE A 333 -7.81 -4.35 11.52
C ILE A 333 -8.25 -4.30 10.05
N ASN A 334 -9.12 -3.34 9.70
CA ASN A 334 -9.65 -3.22 8.34
C ASN A 334 -8.69 -2.57 7.34
N ASP A 335 -7.54 -2.04 7.77
CA ASP A 335 -6.56 -1.42 6.89
C ASP A 335 -5.12 -1.71 7.35
N GLY A 336 -4.43 -2.59 6.63
CA GLY A 336 -3.04 -2.95 6.89
C GLY A 336 -1.99 -2.06 6.22
N SER A 337 -2.37 -1.01 5.47
CA SER A 337 -1.43 -0.24 4.63
C SER A 337 -0.24 0.33 5.42
N MET A 338 -0.46 0.80 6.65
CA MET A 338 0.63 1.32 7.48
C MET A 338 1.57 0.25 8.06
N LEU A 339 1.15 -1.01 8.12
CA LEU A 339 2.03 -2.11 8.55
C LEU A 339 3.14 -2.35 7.51
N PHE A 340 2.78 -2.32 6.23
CA PHE A 340 3.72 -2.40 5.12
C PHE A 340 4.67 -1.19 5.08
N LEU A 341 4.17 0.01 5.39
CA LEU A 341 5.00 1.22 5.48
C LEU A 341 6.05 1.10 6.60
N MET A 342 5.63 0.62 7.78
CA MET A 342 6.56 0.36 8.90
C MET A 342 7.55 -0.77 8.59
N ASN A 343 7.11 -1.84 7.92
CA ASN A 343 8.03 -2.92 7.51
C ASN A 343 9.14 -2.37 6.62
N LEU A 344 8.84 -1.59 5.58
CA LEU A 344 9.90 -0.94 4.76
C LEU A 344 10.82 -0.05 5.59
N ALA A 345 10.24 0.83 6.42
CA ALA A 345 11.02 1.72 7.24
C ALA A 345 11.98 0.96 8.17
N SER A 346 11.55 -0.18 8.71
CA SER A 346 12.37 -1.05 9.56
C SER A 346 13.47 -1.80 8.82
N LYS A 347 13.40 -1.89 7.48
CA LYS A 347 14.33 -2.66 6.64
C LYS A 347 15.32 -1.76 5.89
N MET A 348 15.23 -0.44 6.01
CA MET A 348 16.22 0.46 5.38
C MET A 348 17.61 0.27 5.99
N GLU A 349 18.62 0.17 5.14
CA GLU A 349 20.03 0.09 5.55
C GLU A 349 20.42 1.26 6.44
N LEU A 350 21.28 0.99 7.41
CA LEU A 350 21.70 1.98 8.39
C LEU A 350 22.54 3.08 7.72
N PRO A 351 22.44 4.35 8.16
CA PRO A 351 23.24 5.44 7.62
C PRO A 351 24.75 5.17 7.65
N ALA A 352 25.24 4.45 8.67
CA ALA A 352 26.65 4.04 8.78
C ALA A 352 27.13 3.14 7.64
N ASN A 353 26.22 2.43 6.96
CA ASN A 353 26.49 1.53 5.84
C ASN A 353 26.08 2.15 4.48
N GLY A 354 25.86 3.47 4.45
CA GLY A 354 25.45 4.22 3.26
C GLY A 354 23.94 4.49 3.18
N GLY A 355 23.16 4.05 4.16
CA GLY A 355 21.74 4.35 4.32
C GLY A 355 20.82 3.67 3.31
N GLY A 356 19.52 3.69 3.61
CA GLY A 356 18.46 3.10 2.80
C GLY A 356 17.45 4.15 2.32
N ARG A 357 16.89 3.89 1.14
CA ARG A 357 15.75 4.62 0.57
C ARG A 357 14.63 3.62 0.28
N ALA A 358 13.38 4.07 0.38
CA ALA A 358 12.23 3.25 0.01
C ALA A 358 11.18 4.04 -0.78
N ALA A 359 10.50 3.37 -1.71
CA ALA A 359 9.36 3.90 -2.44
C ALA A 359 8.16 2.96 -2.27
N ILE A 360 7.01 3.50 -1.84
CA ILE A 360 5.80 2.69 -1.65
C ILE A 360 4.56 3.40 -2.17
N VAL A 361 3.77 2.66 -2.94
CA VAL A 361 2.48 3.13 -3.45
C VAL A 361 1.40 2.84 -2.39
N LEU A 362 0.63 3.86 -2.00
CA LEU A 362 -0.47 3.72 -1.04
C LEU A 362 -1.72 4.47 -1.52
N SER A 363 -2.88 4.16 -0.93
CA SER A 363 -4.09 4.97 -1.05
C SER A 363 -3.98 6.24 -0.18
N GLY A 364 -5.04 7.06 -0.14
CA GLY A 364 -5.09 8.22 0.74
C GLY A 364 -5.17 7.91 2.24
N SER A 365 -5.57 6.69 2.63
CA SER A 365 -5.81 6.34 4.06
C SER A 365 -4.64 6.69 4.99
N PRO A 366 -3.38 6.31 4.67
CA PRO A 366 -2.24 6.59 5.54
C PRO A 366 -1.99 8.07 5.81
N LEU A 367 -2.48 8.98 4.96
CA LEU A 367 -2.27 10.43 5.11
C LEU A 367 -3.05 11.02 6.29
N PHE A 368 -4.27 10.55 6.56
CA PHE A 368 -5.19 11.24 7.47
C PHE A 368 -6.02 10.35 8.41
N ASN A 369 -6.06 9.03 8.19
CA ASN A 369 -6.85 8.16 9.07
C ASN A 369 -6.30 8.14 10.50
N GLY A 370 -7.19 8.12 11.48
CA GLY A 370 -6.84 8.07 12.89
C GLY A 370 -6.50 9.44 13.49
N GLY A 371 -7.15 9.76 14.62
CA GLY A 371 -6.92 11.01 15.37
C GLY A 371 -5.73 10.91 16.34
N ALA A 372 -5.41 12.01 17.00
CA ALA A 372 -4.35 12.08 18.02
C ALA A 372 -4.42 10.90 19.01
N GLY A 373 -3.28 10.23 19.22
CA GLY A 373 -3.15 9.05 20.07
C GLY A 373 -3.66 7.73 19.47
N SER A 374 -4.22 7.71 18.26
CA SER A 374 -4.51 6.45 17.56
C SER A 374 -3.24 5.85 16.98
N GLY A 375 -3.26 4.53 16.70
CA GLY A 375 -2.11 3.85 16.10
C GLY A 375 -1.70 4.45 14.77
N GLU A 376 -2.64 4.81 13.89
CA GLU A 376 -2.31 5.46 12.61
C GLU A 376 -1.62 6.81 12.79
N SER A 377 -2.10 7.63 13.74
CA SER A 377 -1.49 8.92 14.05
C SER A 377 -0.10 8.76 14.67
N GLU A 378 0.10 7.77 15.55
CA GLU A 378 1.42 7.50 16.16
C GLU A 378 2.42 6.93 15.16
N ILE A 379 1.96 6.15 14.17
CA ILE A 379 2.81 5.69 13.07
C ILE A 379 3.27 6.89 12.22
N ARG A 380 2.36 7.79 11.83
CA ARG A 380 2.73 9.03 11.12
C ARG A 380 3.68 9.88 11.94
N ARG A 381 3.38 10.07 13.23
CA ARG A 381 4.25 10.80 14.16
C ARG A 381 5.65 10.21 14.17
N TRP A 382 5.78 8.89 14.31
CA TRP A 382 7.07 8.21 14.29
C TRP A 382 7.82 8.40 12.97
N LEU A 383 7.16 8.24 11.82
CA LEU A 383 7.78 8.42 10.51
C LEU A 383 8.30 9.85 10.30
N LEU A 384 7.53 10.85 10.75
CA LEU A 384 7.84 12.27 10.57
C LEU A 384 8.89 12.77 11.59
N GLU A 385 8.74 12.42 12.87
CA GLU A 385 9.68 12.82 13.93
C GLU A 385 11.05 12.14 13.80
N ASN A 386 11.11 10.92 13.22
CA ASN A 386 12.39 10.26 12.89
C ASN A 386 12.94 10.69 11.51
N ASP A 387 12.35 11.72 10.90
CA ASP A 387 12.78 12.30 9.63
C ASP A 387 12.88 11.29 8.48
N LEU A 388 11.99 10.28 8.45
CA LEU A 388 12.04 9.21 7.46
C LEU A 388 11.30 9.57 6.17
N VAL A 389 10.20 10.32 6.24
CA VAL A 389 9.40 10.70 5.05
C VAL A 389 10.09 11.81 4.29
N GLU A 390 10.62 11.55 3.11
CA GLU A 390 11.33 12.53 2.29
C GLU A 390 10.41 13.29 1.33
N ALA A 391 9.50 12.56 0.67
CA ALA A 391 8.50 13.15 -0.22
C ALA A 391 7.23 12.30 -0.32
N ILE A 392 6.12 12.93 -0.70
CA ILE A 392 4.86 12.27 -1.05
C ILE A 392 4.36 12.84 -2.37
N VAL A 393 4.19 11.99 -3.39
CA VAL A 393 3.73 12.35 -4.73
C VAL A 393 2.31 11.87 -4.92
N ALA A 394 1.35 12.78 -5.10
CA ALA A 394 -0.03 12.44 -5.46
C ALA A 394 -0.12 12.12 -6.95
N LEU A 395 -0.58 10.92 -7.29
CA LEU A 395 -0.68 10.43 -8.66
C LEU A 395 -2.04 10.77 -9.30
N PRO A 396 -2.11 10.83 -10.65
CA PRO A 396 -3.38 10.92 -11.36
C PRO A 396 -4.36 9.81 -10.94
N THR A 397 -5.65 10.16 -10.81
CA THR A 397 -6.71 9.15 -10.70
C THR A 397 -6.79 8.33 -11.98
N GLU A 398 -7.40 7.14 -11.94
CA GLU A 398 -7.56 6.27 -13.13
C GLU A 398 -6.21 5.87 -13.79
N ILE A 399 -5.12 5.90 -13.01
CA ILE A 399 -3.82 5.38 -13.41
C ILE A 399 -3.68 3.87 -13.14
N PHE A 400 -4.52 3.30 -12.28
CA PHE A 400 -4.57 1.87 -11.94
C PHE A 400 -5.70 1.14 -12.68
N PHE A 401 -5.53 -0.18 -12.89
CA PHE A 401 -6.42 -1.00 -13.70
C PHE A 401 -7.81 -1.25 -13.11
N ARG A 402 -7.98 -1.19 -11.77
CA ARG A 402 -9.28 -1.47 -11.13
C ARG A 402 -9.80 -0.35 -10.23
N THR A 403 -9.03 0.68 -9.97
CA THR A 403 -9.44 1.74 -9.04
C THR A 403 -9.22 3.13 -9.61
N GLY A 404 -10.24 3.98 -9.42
CA GLY A 404 -10.18 5.41 -9.69
C GLY A 404 -9.76 6.24 -8.47
N ILE A 405 -9.41 5.61 -7.35
CA ILE A 405 -9.00 6.34 -6.13
C ILE A 405 -7.72 7.14 -6.37
N GLY A 406 -7.55 8.21 -5.58
CA GLY A 406 -6.26 8.87 -5.45
C GLY A 406 -5.23 7.93 -4.80
N THR A 407 -4.08 7.80 -5.46
CA THR A 407 -2.93 7.02 -4.99
C THR A 407 -1.72 7.93 -4.82
N TYR A 408 -0.80 7.52 -3.96
CA TYR A 408 0.32 8.32 -3.53
C TYR A 408 1.60 7.48 -3.49
N LEU A 409 2.69 8.00 -4.04
CA LEU A 409 4.03 7.46 -3.82
C LEU A 409 4.65 8.12 -2.60
N TRP A 410 4.94 7.33 -1.58
CA TRP A 410 5.70 7.75 -0.42
C TRP A 410 7.17 7.40 -0.65
N ILE A 411 8.03 8.41 -0.56
CA ILE A 411 9.48 8.27 -0.62
C ILE A 411 10.01 8.40 0.79
N LEU A 412 10.65 7.34 1.29
CA LEU A 412 11.34 7.32 2.57
C LEU A 412 12.85 7.33 2.35
N SER A 413 13.58 7.96 3.27
CA SER A 413 15.04 7.98 3.27
C SER A 413 15.54 8.22 4.69
N ASN A 414 16.49 7.41 5.15
CA ASN A 414 17.24 7.69 6.38
C ASN A 414 18.62 8.33 6.09
N LYS A 415 18.88 8.69 4.83
CA LYS A 415 20.10 9.34 4.34
C LYS A 415 19.80 10.65 3.62
N LYS A 416 18.83 11.40 4.13
CA LYS A 416 18.42 12.67 3.55
C LYS A 416 19.60 13.64 3.43
N PRO A 417 19.78 14.31 2.28
CA PRO A 417 20.75 15.40 2.16
C PRO A 417 20.37 16.55 3.09
N GLU A 418 21.36 17.39 3.44
CA GLU A 418 21.20 18.45 4.45
C GLU A 418 20.03 19.39 4.14
N ASN A 419 19.82 19.71 2.86
CA ASN A 419 18.70 20.56 2.41
C ASN A 419 17.32 19.89 2.56
N ARG A 420 17.21 18.60 2.88
CA ARG A 420 15.94 17.90 3.09
C ARG A 420 15.67 17.50 4.54
N LYS A 421 16.64 17.65 5.44
CA LYS A 421 16.47 17.27 6.85
C LYS A 421 15.35 18.04 7.53
N GLY A 422 14.53 17.33 8.31
CA GLY A 422 13.36 17.87 9.02
C GLY A 422 12.23 18.36 8.10
N ARG A 423 12.31 18.06 6.80
CA ARG A 423 11.36 18.53 5.79
C ARG A 423 10.79 17.40 4.95
N VAL A 424 9.58 17.63 4.45
CA VAL A 424 8.84 16.72 3.57
C VAL A 424 8.40 17.50 2.34
N GLN A 425 8.69 16.96 1.16
CA GLN A 425 8.22 17.53 -0.10
C GLN A 425 6.89 16.90 -0.51
N LEU A 426 5.82 17.69 -0.61
CA LEU A 426 4.58 17.26 -1.24
C LEU A 426 4.61 17.63 -2.73
N ILE A 427 4.27 16.70 -3.62
CA ILE A 427 4.22 16.92 -5.07
C ILE A 427 2.84 16.52 -5.60
N ASN A 428 2.08 17.48 -6.11
CA ASN A 428 0.77 17.24 -6.68
C ASN A 428 0.86 16.93 -8.19
N ALA A 429 1.11 15.66 -8.54
CA ALA A 429 1.21 15.20 -9.92
C ALA A 429 -0.14 14.75 -10.52
N THR A 430 -1.29 15.04 -9.87
CA THR A 430 -2.61 14.57 -10.35
C THR A 430 -2.98 15.08 -11.73
N GLY A 431 -2.40 16.22 -12.15
CA GLY A 431 -2.57 16.81 -13.48
C GLY A 431 -1.54 16.40 -14.54
N LEU A 432 -0.53 15.59 -14.19
CA LEU A 432 0.54 15.18 -15.09
C LEU A 432 0.24 13.80 -15.67
N TRP A 433 -0.55 13.76 -16.74
CA TRP A 433 -0.94 12.52 -17.40
C TRP A 433 -1.24 12.70 -18.89
N THR A 434 -1.20 11.60 -19.63
CA THR A 434 -1.63 11.47 -21.02
C THR A 434 -2.78 10.48 -21.12
N ALA A 435 -3.80 10.80 -21.93
CA ALA A 435 -4.93 9.91 -22.16
C ALA A 435 -4.51 8.66 -22.91
N ILE A 436 -5.05 7.51 -22.55
CA ILE A 436 -4.90 6.27 -23.31
C ILE A 436 -6.25 5.66 -23.66
N LYS A 437 -6.25 4.73 -24.61
CA LYS A 437 -7.39 3.83 -24.79
C LYS A 437 -7.61 3.04 -23.50
N ASN A 438 -8.88 2.85 -23.16
CA ASN A 438 -9.31 2.19 -21.94
C ASN A 438 -8.66 0.80 -21.74
N GLU A 439 -8.00 0.61 -20.59
CA GLU A 439 -7.46 -0.68 -20.16
C GLU A 439 -7.97 -1.02 -18.75
N GLY A 440 -9.07 -1.77 -18.66
CA GLY A 440 -9.80 -1.92 -17.39
C GLY A 440 -10.43 -0.59 -16.96
N ASN A 441 -10.09 -0.07 -15.78
CA ASN A 441 -10.37 1.28 -15.29
C ASN A 441 -9.23 2.27 -15.58
N LYS A 442 -8.09 1.82 -16.08
CA LYS A 442 -6.98 2.72 -16.42
C LYS A 442 -7.34 3.53 -17.66
N ARG A 443 -7.25 4.86 -17.53
CA ARG A 443 -7.53 5.84 -18.60
C ARG A 443 -6.35 6.76 -18.86
N ARG A 444 -5.39 6.77 -17.93
CA ARG A 444 -4.30 7.73 -17.87
C ARG A 444 -2.97 7.02 -17.70
N ILE A 445 -1.93 7.56 -18.33
CA ILE A 445 -0.53 7.19 -18.09
C ILE A 445 0.29 8.42 -17.72
N ILE A 446 1.38 8.22 -17.00
CA ILE A 446 2.47 9.20 -16.90
C ILE A 446 3.44 8.92 -18.05
N SER A 447 3.58 9.85 -19.00
CA SER A 447 4.53 9.72 -20.11
C SER A 447 5.98 9.85 -19.64
N ASP A 448 6.95 9.53 -20.51
CA ASP A 448 8.37 9.69 -20.18
C ASP A 448 8.72 11.17 -19.90
N GLU A 449 8.13 12.11 -20.65
CA GLU A 449 8.30 13.56 -20.44
C GLU A 449 7.70 14.01 -19.11
N GLN A 450 6.51 13.50 -18.77
CA GLN A 450 5.84 13.81 -17.50
C GLN A 450 6.58 13.19 -16.31
N ARG A 451 7.16 12.00 -16.48
CA ARG A 451 8.06 11.40 -15.48
C ARG A 451 9.28 12.29 -15.26
N ALA A 452 9.96 12.70 -16.32
CA ALA A 452 11.12 13.61 -16.22
C ALA A 452 10.75 14.91 -15.49
N GLN A 453 9.60 15.50 -15.79
CA GLN A 453 9.10 16.69 -15.10
C GLN A 453 8.91 16.43 -13.59
N ILE A 454 8.33 15.30 -13.19
CA ILE A 454 8.16 14.96 -11.76
C ILE A 454 9.51 14.78 -11.08
N LEU A 455 10.49 14.16 -11.75
CA LEU A 455 11.84 13.95 -11.22
C LEU A 455 12.60 15.26 -11.04
N GLU A 456 12.49 16.20 -11.99
CA GLU A 456 13.08 17.54 -11.87
C GLU A 456 12.47 18.32 -10.69
N ILE A 457 11.14 18.29 -10.55
CA ILE A 457 10.44 18.93 -9.43
C ILE A 457 10.87 18.32 -8.10
N TYR A 458 10.94 16.99 -8.05
CA TYR A 458 11.44 16.28 -6.89
C TYR A 458 12.87 16.74 -6.57
N ALA A 459 13.82 16.62 -7.51
CA ALA A 459 15.22 16.98 -7.32
C ALA A 459 15.43 18.44 -6.87
N ALA A 460 14.66 19.38 -7.41
CA ALA A 460 14.76 20.80 -7.07
C ALA A 460 14.48 21.10 -5.59
N ALA A 461 13.62 20.31 -4.93
CA ALA A 461 13.29 20.43 -3.50
C ALA A 461 12.83 21.85 -3.08
N GLN A 462 12.04 22.50 -3.92
CA GLN A 462 11.61 23.89 -3.76
C GLN A 462 10.09 24.04 -3.82
N ASP A 463 9.58 25.14 -3.27
CA ASP A 463 8.19 25.51 -3.39
C ASP A 463 7.85 25.93 -4.83
N GLY A 464 6.70 25.47 -5.31
CA GLY A 464 6.15 25.81 -6.61
C GLY A 464 4.63 25.65 -6.66
N PRO A 465 4.04 25.69 -7.87
CA PRO A 465 2.60 25.52 -8.06
C PRO A 465 2.11 24.13 -7.65
N ILE A 466 2.91 23.09 -7.96
CA ILE A 466 2.59 21.69 -7.68
C ILE A 466 3.61 21.01 -6.74
N SER A 467 4.50 21.79 -6.10
CA SER A 467 5.40 21.27 -5.06
C SER A 467 5.41 22.18 -3.83
N LYS A 468 5.45 21.59 -2.63
CA LYS A 468 5.57 22.30 -1.35
C LYS A 468 6.59 21.61 -0.48
N MET A 469 7.61 22.35 -0.04
CA MET A 469 8.67 21.87 0.84
C MET A 469 8.39 22.33 2.27
N LEU A 470 7.84 21.43 3.08
CA LEU A 470 7.24 21.76 4.37
C LEU A 470 8.07 21.21 5.52
N ASP A 471 8.16 21.96 6.62
CA ASP A 471 8.65 21.45 7.89
C ASP A 471 7.69 20.37 8.41
N TYR A 472 8.22 19.24 8.88
CA TYR A 472 7.39 18.10 9.32
C TYR A 472 6.39 18.48 10.43
N ARG A 473 6.69 19.49 11.25
CA ARG A 473 5.81 19.98 12.32
C ARG A 473 4.52 20.62 11.79
N THR A 474 4.50 21.02 10.52
CA THR A 474 3.32 21.57 9.84
C THR A 474 2.17 20.56 9.76
N PHE A 475 2.50 19.26 9.76
CA PHE A 475 1.52 18.17 9.75
C PHE A 475 1.01 17.81 11.14
N GLY A 476 1.64 18.34 12.19
CA GLY A 476 1.31 18.01 13.56
C GLY A 476 0.33 19.00 14.17
N TYR A 477 -0.52 18.48 15.04
CA TYR A 477 -1.40 19.26 15.91
C TYR A 477 -1.41 18.65 17.32
N ARG A 478 -1.86 19.45 18.29
CA ARG A 478 -2.11 19.06 19.66
C ARG A 478 -3.60 19.15 19.91
N ARG A 479 -4.24 18.00 20.07
CA ARG A 479 -5.67 17.87 20.36
C ARG A 479 -5.90 18.13 21.84
N ILE A 480 -6.55 19.24 22.15
CA ILE A 480 -6.99 19.56 23.52
C ILE A 480 -8.46 19.19 23.67
N THR A 481 -8.84 18.72 24.85
CA THR A 481 -10.25 18.50 25.18
C THR A 481 -10.81 19.76 25.83
N VAL A 482 -11.87 20.29 25.25
CA VAL A 482 -12.56 21.50 25.70
C VAL A 482 -13.78 21.06 26.49
N GLU A 483 -13.82 21.48 27.75
CA GLU A 483 -14.93 21.22 28.67
C GLU A 483 -15.77 22.47 28.85
N ARG A 484 -17.07 22.26 29.04
CA ARG A 484 -18.04 23.33 29.29
C ARG A 484 -18.84 23.01 30.56
N PRO A 485 -19.32 24.02 31.30
CA PRO A 485 -20.02 23.75 32.54
C PRO A 485 -21.33 23.01 32.32
N LEU A 486 -21.55 21.95 33.09
CA LEU A 486 -22.85 21.33 33.25
C LEU A 486 -23.77 22.31 33.97
N ARG A 487 -24.91 22.61 33.35
CA ARG A 487 -25.93 23.49 33.92
C ARG A 487 -27.25 22.75 33.96
N MET A 488 -27.80 22.65 35.16
CA MET A 488 -29.02 21.91 35.40
C MET A 488 -29.91 22.65 36.38
N ARG A 489 -31.21 22.63 36.10
CA ARG A 489 -32.24 22.83 37.11
C ARG A 489 -32.79 21.47 37.53
N PHE A 490 -33.42 21.41 38.69
CA PHE A 490 -33.98 20.17 39.23
C PHE A 490 -35.46 20.32 39.47
N GLU A 491 -36.24 19.36 39.02
CA GLU A 491 -37.70 19.39 39.16
C GLU A 491 -38.20 18.14 39.89
N ALA A 492 -38.63 18.31 41.15
CA ALA A 492 -39.09 17.21 41.98
C ALA A 492 -40.61 17.05 41.90
N SER A 493 -41.05 15.90 41.37
CA SER A 493 -42.46 15.48 41.28
C SER A 493 -42.71 14.16 42.05
N ASP A 494 -43.95 13.68 42.09
CA ASP A 494 -44.26 12.36 42.66
C ASP A 494 -43.66 11.22 41.81
N GLU A 495 -43.72 11.37 40.48
CA GLU A 495 -43.13 10.43 39.51
C GLU A 495 -41.61 10.36 39.64
N TRP A 496 -40.98 11.54 39.74
CA TRP A 496 -39.83 11.82 40.60
C TRP A 496 -39.34 10.69 41.52
N VAL A 497 -39.91 10.77 42.72
CA VAL A 497 -39.54 9.96 43.87
C VAL A 497 -39.71 8.48 43.54
N ALA A 498 -40.75 8.11 42.80
CA ALA A 498 -40.97 6.73 42.39
C ALA A 498 -39.82 6.18 41.51
N ASN A 499 -39.41 6.94 40.49
CA ASN A 499 -38.33 6.55 39.59
C ASN A 499 -36.96 6.52 40.30
N PHE A 500 -36.67 7.51 41.13
CA PHE A 500 -35.44 7.53 41.93
C PHE A 500 -35.37 6.35 42.91
N ASN A 501 -36.48 6.01 43.57
CA ASN A 501 -36.56 4.87 44.48
C ASN A 501 -36.34 3.53 43.76
N ALA A 502 -36.90 3.39 42.55
CA ALA A 502 -36.72 2.20 41.74
C ALA A 502 -35.26 2.02 41.31
N MET A 503 -34.55 3.11 40.98
CA MET A 503 -33.14 3.05 40.56
C MET A 503 -32.17 2.80 41.72
N THR A 504 -32.47 3.32 42.92
CA THR A 504 -31.57 3.29 44.08
C THR A 504 -31.88 2.19 45.09
N ASN A 505 -32.85 1.30 44.81
CA ASN A 505 -33.41 0.35 45.78
C ASN A 505 -33.88 1.03 47.09
N GLY A 506 -34.42 2.24 46.98
CA GLY A 506 -34.92 3.01 48.11
C GLY A 506 -33.86 3.75 48.95
N ALA A 507 -32.60 3.79 48.51
CA ALA A 507 -31.57 4.55 49.23
C ALA A 507 -31.88 6.06 49.20
N HIS A 508 -31.95 6.69 50.38
CA HIS A 508 -32.34 8.11 50.56
C HIS A 508 -33.77 8.48 50.14
N ALA A 509 -34.59 7.52 49.71
CA ALA A 509 -35.99 7.71 49.30
C ALA A 509 -36.80 8.57 50.27
N GLU A 510 -36.71 8.24 51.56
CA GLU A 510 -37.47 8.87 52.63
C GLU A 510 -37.22 10.38 52.72
N ALA A 511 -35.97 10.80 52.51
CA ALA A 511 -35.55 12.21 52.54
C ALA A 511 -36.22 13.06 51.44
N PHE A 512 -36.59 12.42 50.32
CA PHE A 512 -37.15 13.10 49.15
C PHE A 512 -38.67 12.95 49.01
N THR A 513 -39.32 12.15 49.87
CA THR A 513 -40.78 11.91 49.85
C THR A 513 -41.61 13.20 49.87
N LYS A 514 -41.13 14.26 50.54
CA LYS A 514 -41.83 15.55 50.68
C LYS A 514 -41.23 16.69 49.85
N VAL A 515 -40.19 16.43 49.07
CA VAL A 515 -39.50 17.47 48.28
C VAL A 515 -40.22 17.66 46.96
N ARG A 516 -40.83 18.82 46.74
CA ARG A 516 -41.56 19.15 45.51
C ARG A 516 -41.20 20.54 45.02
N GLY A 517 -41.24 20.72 43.69
CA GLY A 517 -40.99 22.01 43.04
C GLY A 517 -39.67 22.07 42.29
N ASN A 518 -39.30 23.30 41.91
CA ASN A 518 -38.09 23.58 41.14
C ASN A 518 -36.95 24.04 42.05
N PHE A 519 -35.75 23.52 41.79
CA PHE A 519 -34.53 23.88 42.49
C PHE A 519 -33.47 24.29 41.47
N ASP A 520 -32.75 25.35 41.79
CA ASP A 520 -31.69 25.97 40.97
C ASP A 520 -30.31 25.31 41.18
N SER A 521 -30.15 24.48 42.21
CA SER A 521 -28.89 23.80 42.52
C SER A 521 -29.10 22.52 43.34
N LEU A 522 -28.09 21.65 43.38
CA LEU A 522 -28.11 20.50 44.29
C LEU A 522 -28.15 20.93 45.75
N GLN A 523 -27.56 22.08 46.08
CA GLN A 523 -27.52 22.60 47.44
C GLN A 523 -28.93 22.97 47.93
N THR A 524 -29.73 23.65 47.09
CA THR A 524 -31.12 24.00 47.45
C THR A 524 -32.02 22.77 47.49
N LEU A 525 -31.82 21.82 46.57
CA LEU A 525 -32.50 20.52 46.60
C LEU A 525 -32.17 19.71 47.86
N PHE A 526 -30.89 19.59 48.22
CA PHE A 526 -30.44 18.84 49.39
C PHE A 526 -30.86 19.49 50.70
N ALA A 527 -30.87 20.83 50.76
CA ALA A 527 -31.43 21.57 51.88
C ALA A 527 -32.92 21.27 52.07
N ALA A 528 -33.70 21.25 50.98
CA ALA A 528 -35.12 20.89 51.02
C ALA A 528 -35.36 19.43 51.44
N ALA A 529 -34.45 18.52 51.06
CA ALA A 529 -34.45 17.11 51.47
C ALA A 529 -33.88 16.85 52.87
N GLY A 530 -33.32 17.88 53.54
CA GLY A 530 -32.68 17.72 54.85
C GLY A 530 -31.39 16.89 54.84
N ILE A 531 -30.74 16.74 53.69
CA ILE A 531 -29.47 16.01 53.55
C ILE A 531 -28.31 16.97 53.25
N LYS A 532 -27.09 16.58 53.62
CA LYS A 532 -25.88 17.39 53.34
C LYS A 532 -25.09 16.94 52.11
N LYS A 533 -25.15 15.64 51.80
CA LYS A 533 -24.41 15.01 50.69
C LYS A 533 -25.04 13.68 50.32
N MET A 534 -24.66 13.17 49.15
CA MET A 534 -25.11 11.89 48.62
C MET A 534 -23.92 11.13 48.01
N PRO A 535 -23.85 9.79 48.11
CA PRO A 535 -22.81 9.01 47.43
C PRO A 535 -22.81 9.26 45.90
N LYS A 536 -21.62 9.27 45.29
CA LYS A 536 -21.43 9.59 43.85
C LYS A 536 -22.30 8.75 42.89
N GLY A 537 -22.52 7.48 43.21
CA GLY A 537 -23.38 6.58 42.42
C GLY A 537 -24.84 7.06 42.41
N HIS A 538 -25.42 7.25 43.59
CA HIS A 538 -26.79 7.74 43.74
C HIS A 538 -26.96 9.18 43.26
N LEU A 539 -25.93 10.03 43.37
CA LEU A 539 -25.97 11.40 42.82
C LEU A 539 -26.12 11.39 41.30
N LYS A 540 -25.42 10.49 40.61
CA LYS A 540 -25.55 10.35 39.14
C LYS A 540 -26.96 9.91 38.75
N GLU A 541 -27.52 8.95 39.48
CA GLU A 541 -28.89 8.46 39.28
C GLU A 541 -29.91 9.57 39.57
N LEU A 542 -29.74 10.30 40.67
CA LEU A 542 -30.54 11.46 41.03
C LEU A 542 -30.57 12.49 39.89
N MET A 543 -29.39 12.91 39.42
CA MET A 543 -29.27 13.86 38.31
C MET A 543 -29.90 13.34 37.01
N ALA A 544 -29.88 12.03 36.76
CA ALA A 544 -30.52 11.45 35.59
C ALA A 544 -32.06 11.48 35.65
N VAL A 545 -32.65 11.44 36.85
CA VAL A 545 -34.12 11.39 37.00
C VAL A 545 -34.75 12.78 37.19
N ILE A 546 -34.16 13.68 38.00
CA ILE A 546 -34.70 15.04 38.22
C ILE A 546 -34.00 16.13 37.42
N GLY A 547 -32.77 15.88 36.98
CA GLY A 547 -31.94 16.92 36.41
C GLY A 547 -32.39 17.26 35.01
N ILE A 548 -32.76 18.51 34.79
CA ILE A 548 -33.09 19.06 33.48
C ILE A 548 -31.96 19.98 33.07
N LYS A 549 -31.32 19.68 31.94
CA LYS A 549 -30.28 20.55 31.39
C LYS A 549 -30.88 21.89 30.99
N ASP A 550 -30.26 22.97 31.44
CA ASP A 550 -30.74 24.33 31.23
C ASP A 550 -29.54 25.26 31.00
N PRO A 551 -29.33 25.78 29.78
CA PRO A 551 -28.22 26.68 29.47
C PRO A 551 -28.17 27.96 30.32
N GLU A 552 -29.32 28.39 30.86
CA GLU A 552 -29.42 29.60 31.69
C GLU A 552 -29.20 29.33 33.18
N ALA A 553 -29.11 28.05 33.59
CA ALA A 553 -28.87 27.69 34.98
C ALA A 553 -27.41 27.95 35.42
N GLN A 554 -27.18 27.98 36.72
CA GLN A 554 -25.83 28.14 37.26
C GLN A 554 -24.97 26.88 37.00
N PRO A 555 -23.64 27.04 36.82
CA PRO A 555 -22.72 25.92 36.76
C PRO A 555 -22.83 24.99 37.98
N MET A 556 -22.98 23.71 37.69
CA MET A 556 -22.97 22.65 38.69
C MET A 556 -21.57 22.49 39.27
N LEU A 557 -21.48 22.38 40.59
CA LEU A 557 -20.23 22.20 41.31
C LEU A 557 -20.13 20.80 41.90
N ASP A 558 -18.94 20.21 41.87
CA ASP A 558 -18.62 18.97 42.55
C ASP A 558 -18.45 19.19 44.08
N GLU A 559 -18.22 18.10 44.83
CA GLU A 559 -18.02 18.16 46.29
C GLU A 559 -16.81 19.01 46.71
N LYS A 560 -15.87 19.29 45.80
CA LYS A 560 -14.67 20.10 46.03
C LYS A 560 -14.85 21.55 45.57
N GLY A 561 -16.02 21.90 45.05
CA GLY A 561 -16.32 23.23 44.53
C GLY A 561 -15.83 23.48 43.10
N ASN A 562 -15.36 22.45 42.38
CA ASN A 562 -14.97 22.59 40.97
C ASN A 562 -16.20 22.49 40.06
N VAL A 563 -16.18 23.21 38.95
CA VAL A 563 -17.22 23.12 37.93
C VAL A 563 -17.25 21.72 37.32
N MET A 564 -18.44 21.12 37.27
CA MET A 564 -18.66 19.82 36.64
C MET A 564 -18.74 19.99 35.11
N PRO A 565 -18.06 19.13 34.32
CA PRO A 565 -18.16 19.18 32.87
C PRO A 565 -19.49 18.60 32.36
N ASP A 566 -20.04 19.21 31.32
CA ASP A 566 -21.13 18.63 30.53
C ASP A 566 -20.55 17.74 29.42
N SER A 567 -20.76 16.42 29.52
CA SER A 567 -20.31 15.47 28.52
C SER A 567 -20.90 15.70 27.12
N ASP A 568 -22.07 16.34 27.03
CA ASP A 568 -22.78 16.54 25.77
C ASP A 568 -22.29 17.79 25.05
N LEU A 569 -21.64 18.70 25.78
CA LEU A 569 -21.05 19.93 25.24
C LEU A 569 -19.52 19.86 25.15
N ARG A 570 -18.92 18.74 25.56
CA ARG A 570 -17.48 18.49 25.45
C ARG A 570 -17.09 18.40 23.98
N ASP A 571 -16.04 19.12 23.63
CA ASP A 571 -15.48 19.11 22.27
C ASP A 571 -13.96 18.94 22.29
N ASN A 572 -13.33 18.92 21.12
CA ASN A 572 -11.89 18.91 20.99
C ASN A 572 -11.42 19.92 19.94
N GLU A 573 -10.35 20.62 20.27
CA GLU A 573 -9.69 21.54 19.35
C GLU A 573 -8.32 21.01 18.94
N ASN A 574 -8.01 21.15 17.66
CA ASN A 574 -6.72 20.74 17.10
C ASN A 574 -5.81 21.97 16.94
N VAL A 575 -4.96 22.21 17.92
CA VAL A 575 -4.02 23.34 17.91
C VAL A 575 -2.78 22.99 17.08
N PRO A 576 -2.39 23.74 16.04
CA PRO A 576 -1.15 23.46 15.30
C PRO A 576 0.08 23.39 16.23
N LEU A 577 1.02 22.46 16.03
CA LEU A 577 2.15 22.26 16.95
C LEU A 577 3.06 23.48 17.16
N GLY A 578 3.03 24.44 16.23
CA GLY A 578 3.78 25.71 16.34
C GLY A 578 3.09 26.78 17.20
N GLN A 579 1.89 26.53 17.73
CA GLN A 579 1.12 27.50 18.51
C GLN A 579 0.98 27.06 19.97
N ASP A 580 0.96 28.03 20.88
CA ASP A 580 0.63 27.76 22.28
C ASP A 580 -0.86 27.43 22.44
N ILE A 581 -1.16 26.38 23.22
CA ILE A 581 -2.53 25.91 23.38
C ILE A 581 -3.42 26.91 24.12
N ARG A 582 -2.86 27.71 25.04
CA ARG A 582 -3.63 28.68 25.83
C ARG A 582 -3.91 29.93 25.02
N ASP A 583 -2.94 30.38 24.22
CA ASP A 583 -3.13 31.50 23.30
C ASP A 583 -4.18 31.16 22.23
N TYR A 584 -4.10 29.97 21.64
CA TYR A 584 -5.12 29.48 20.70
C TYR A 584 -6.49 29.40 21.35
N PHE A 585 -6.57 28.78 22.54
CA PHE A 585 -7.82 28.62 23.27
C PHE A 585 -8.47 29.96 23.64
N ALA A 586 -7.68 30.93 24.10
CA ALA A 586 -8.17 32.27 24.42
C ALA A 586 -8.75 32.99 23.18
N LYS A 587 -8.10 32.82 22.02
CA LYS A 587 -8.49 33.51 20.79
C LYS A 587 -9.66 32.85 20.06
N GLU A 588 -9.61 31.54 19.90
CA GLU A 588 -10.52 30.80 19.02
C GLU A 588 -11.69 30.15 19.80
N VAL A 589 -11.52 29.85 21.09
CA VAL A 589 -12.57 29.20 21.90
C VAL A 589 -13.24 30.18 22.85
N LEU A 590 -12.49 30.85 23.74
CA LEU A 590 -13.07 31.75 24.75
C LEU A 590 -13.79 32.96 24.15
N ALA A 591 -13.45 33.35 22.91
CA ALA A 591 -14.17 34.39 22.17
C ALA A 591 -15.63 34.00 21.86
N HIS A 592 -15.93 32.71 21.75
CA HIS A 592 -17.26 32.18 21.45
C HIS A 592 -17.90 31.49 22.65
N VAL A 593 -17.10 30.91 23.54
CA VAL A 593 -17.55 30.17 24.73
C VAL A 593 -16.72 30.60 25.96
N PRO A 594 -17.09 31.73 26.60
CA PRO A 594 -16.24 32.39 27.63
C PRO A 594 -16.00 31.59 28.92
N ASP A 595 -16.85 30.59 29.18
CA ASP A 595 -16.84 29.77 30.39
C ASP A 595 -16.26 28.36 30.16
N ALA A 596 -15.74 28.09 28.96
CA ALA A 596 -15.05 26.84 28.65
C ALA A 596 -13.68 26.78 29.33
N TRP A 597 -13.18 25.56 29.56
CA TRP A 597 -11.81 25.34 30.01
C TRP A 597 -11.18 24.12 29.33
N ILE A 598 -9.84 24.02 29.42
CA ILE A 598 -9.09 22.88 28.89
C ILE A 598 -9.03 21.77 29.95
N ASP A 599 -9.33 20.53 29.57
CA ASP A 599 -9.07 19.36 30.43
C ASP A 599 -7.55 19.10 30.53
N GLU A 600 -6.93 19.58 31.60
CA GLU A 600 -5.50 19.39 31.88
C GLU A 600 -5.11 17.96 32.29
N THR A 601 -6.08 17.05 32.46
CA THR A 601 -5.81 15.64 32.80
C THR A 601 -5.39 14.84 31.57
N LYS A 602 -5.80 15.25 30.37
CA LYS A 602 -5.36 14.64 29.11
C LYS A 602 -3.97 15.16 28.77
N ARG A 603 -2.98 14.28 28.78
CA ARG A 603 -1.57 14.61 28.50
C ARG A 603 -0.94 13.62 27.55
N ASP A 604 -0.13 14.14 26.64
CA ASP A 604 0.61 13.33 25.67
C ASP A 604 1.57 12.38 26.39
N GLU A 605 1.65 11.13 25.91
CA GLU A 605 2.47 10.13 26.57
C GLU A 605 3.96 10.43 26.46
N LYS A 606 4.42 11.02 25.35
CA LYS A 606 5.85 11.27 25.10
C LYS A 606 6.35 12.51 25.83
N ASP A 607 5.64 13.64 25.74
CA ASP A 607 6.13 14.91 26.30
C ASP A 607 5.43 15.39 27.59
N LYS A 608 4.40 14.67 28.05
CA LYS A 608 3.64 14.94 29.29
C LYS A 608 2.93 16.31 29.33
N LYS A 609 2.85 17.02 28.20
CA LYS A 609 2.12 18.30 28.08
C LYS A 609 0.62 18.04 27.86
N VAL A 610 -0.20 19.04 28.19
CA VAL A 610 -1.68 18.99 28.06
C VAL A 610 -2.11 18.84 26.60
N GLY A 611 -3.09 17.99 26.35
CA GLY A 611 -3.51 17.56 25.01
C GLY A 611 -2.67 16.40 24.47
N ILE A 612 -3.17 15.75 23.43
CA ILE A 612 -2.51 14.61 22.76
C ILE A 612 -1.98 15.07 21.42
N VAL A 613 -0.73 14.73 21.07
CA VAL A 613 -0.19 15.07 19.75
C VAL A 613 -0.77 14.14 18.71
N GLY A 614 -1.21 14.72 17.59
CA GLY A 614 -1.64 14.01 16.40
C GLY A 614 -0.88 14.51 15.18
N TYR A 615 -0.82 13.68 14.15
CA TYR A 615 -0.28 14.04 12.85
C TYR A 615 -1.29 13.72 11.76
N GLU A 616 -1.42 14.60 10.78
CA GLU A 616 -2.27 14.46 9.61
C GLU A 616 -1.65 15.21 8.42
N ILE A 617 -1.64 14.56 7.25
CA ILE A 617 -1.12 15.12 6.00
C ILE A 617 -2.32 15.42 5.09
N ASN A 618 -2.96 16.56 5.32
CA ASN A 618 -4.06 17.01 4.45
C ASN A 618 -3.49 17.58 3.14
N PHE A 619 -3.33 16.72 2.14
CA PHE A 619 -2.72 17.08 0.86
C PHE A 619 -3.45 18.26 0.18
N ASN A 620 -4.79 18.25 0.19
CA ASN A 620 -5.62 19.28 -0.45
C ASN A 620 -5.40 20.67 0.14
N ARG A 621 -5.18 20.77 1.46
CA ARG A 621 -4.93 22.06 2.14
C ARG A 621 -3.74 22.82 1.56
N PHE A 622 -2.72 22.13 1.05
CA PHE A 622 -1.48 22.76 0.57
C PHE A 622 -1.53 23.19 -0.91
N PHE A 623 -2.47 22.62 -1.69
CA PHE A 623 -2.62 22.90 -3.12
C PHE A 623 -3.97 23.54 -3.46
N TYR A 624 -4.80 23.82 -2.46
CA TYR A 624 -6.05 24.53 -2.65
C TYR A 624 -5.78 25.92 -3.24
N GLN A 625 -6.30 26.16 -4.42
CA GLN A 625 -6.39 27.48 -5.02
C GLN A 625 -7.84 27.94 -4.90
N TYR A 626 -8.04 29.09 -4.24
CA TYR A 626 -9.36 29.69 -4.16
C TYR A 626 -9.82 30.07 -5.57
N VAL A 627 -10.87 29.40 -6.04
CA VAL A 627 -11.56 29.80 -7.27
C VAL A 627 -12.73 30.67 -6.83
N PRO A 628 -12.71 31.99 -7.08
CA PRO A 628 -13.85 32.83 -6.77
C PRO A 628 -15.09 32.32 -7.53
N PRO A 629 -16.28 32.37 -6.92
CA PRO A 629 -17.51 32.08 -7.64
C PRO A 629 -17.58 32.89 -8.93
N ARG A 630 -18.07 32.28 -10.01
CA ARG A 630 -18.37 33.01 -11.25
C ARG A 630 -19.30 34.17 -10.94
N LYS A 631 -19.12 35.31 -11.61
CA LYS A 631 -20.05 36.44 -11.45
C LYS A 631 -21.42 36.00 -11.98
N LEU A 632 -22.48 36.38 -11.26
CA LEU A 632 -23.87 36.10 -11.66
C LEU A 632 -24.17 36.53 -13.10
N THR A 633 -23.60 37.67 -13.53
CA THR A 633 -23.74 38.19 -14.91
C THR A 633 -23.23 37.24 -15.98
N ASP A 634 -22.16 36.50 -15.69
CA ASP A 634 -21.54 35.57 -16.65
C ASP A 634 -22.31 34.25 -16.69
N ILE A 635 -22.96 33.87 -15.57
CA ILE A 635 -23.85 32.71 -15.49
C ILE A 635 -25.14 32.99 -16.28
N ASP A 636 -25.72 34.19 -16.12
CA ASP A 636 -26.92 34.62 -16.85
C ASP A 636 -26.68 34.70 -18.37
N ALA A 637 -25.49 35.13 -18.80
CA ALA A 637 -25.12 35.17 -20.21
C ALA A 637 -25.01 33.77 -20.83
N ASP A 638 -24.38 32.83 -20.13
CA ASP A 638 -24.27 31.43 -20.58
C ASP A 638 -25.65 30.75 -20.62
N LEU A 639 -26.50 30.96 -19.60
CA LEU A 639 -27.87 30.44 -19.59
C LEU A 639 -28.66 30.89 -20.80
N LYS A 640 -28.59 32.19 -21.15
CA LYS A 640 -29.23 32.71 -22.35
C LYS A 640 -28.67 32.12 -23.64
N ALA A 641 -27.37 31.86 -23.70
CA ALA A 641 -26.74 31.23 -24.86
C ALA A 641 -27.23 29.78 -25.04
N VAL A 642 -27.29 29.01 -23.95
CA VAL A 642 -27.82 27.64 -23.95
C VAL A 642 -29.32 27.63 -24.27
N GLU A 643 -30.11 28.56 -23.73
CA GLU A 643 -31.53 28.71 -24.06
C GLU A 643 -31.74 29.00 -25.55
N ALA A 644 -30.90 29.85 -26.16
CA ALA A 644 -30.93 30.12 -27.59
C ALA A 644 -30.56 28.89 -28.42
N GLU A 645 -29.53 28.16 -28.03
CA GLU A 645 -29.09 26.93 -28.71
C GLU A 645 -30.16 25.82 -28.62
N ILE A 646 -30.84 25.69 -27.47
CA ILE A 646 -31.99 24.78 -27.30
C ILE A 646 -33.17 25.23 -28.18
N ALA A 647 -33.44 26.54 -28.27
CA ALA A 647 -34.52 27.07 -29.09
C ALA A 647 -34.28 26.82 -30.58
N ASP A 648 -33.04 26.99 -31.05
CA ASP A 648 -32.64 26.69 -32.44
C ASP A 648 -32.77 25.19 -32.74
N LEU A 649 -32.28 24.32 -31.84
CA LEU A 649 -32.43 22.86 -31.97
C LEU A 649 -33.90 22.42 -32.00
N LEU A 650 -34.76 23.04 -31.20
CA LEU A 650 -36.21 22.74 -31.22
C LEU A 650 -36.86 23.25 -32.50
N GLY A 651 -36.41 24.40 -33.03
CA GLY A 651 -36.85 24.95 -34.32
C GLY A 651 -36.56 24.00 -35.48
N GLU A 652 -35.35 23.43 -35.54
CA GLU A 652 -34.93 22.45 -36.56
C GLU A 652 -35.73 21.13 -36.52
N VAL A 653 -36.34 20.78 -35.39
CA VAL A 653 -37.18 19.58 -35.23
C VAL A 653 -38.65 19.84 -35.61
N THR A 654 -39.04 21.11 -35.76
CA THR A 654 -40.41 21.53 -36.09
C THR A 654 -40.64 21.96 -37.55
N GLU A 655 -39.59 21.95 -38.40
CA GLU A 655 -39.70 21.93 -39.87
C GLU A 655 -39.63 20.48 -40.40
#